data_AF-A0A3C1D181-F1
#
_entry.id   AF-A0A3C1D181-F1
#
_cell.length_a   1.000
_cell.length_b   1.000
_cell.length_c   1.000
_cell.angle_alpha   90.00
_cell.angle_beta   90.00
_cell.angle_gamma   90.00
#
_symmetry.space_group_name_H-M   'P 1'
#
loop_
_entity.id
_entity.type
_entity.pdbx_description
1 polymer ?
#
loop_
_entity_poly.entity_id
_entity_poly.type
_entity_poly.pdbx_seq_one_letter_code
_entity_poly.pdbx_strand_id
1 'polypeptide(L)'
;MRPSSFFKGAATALILSATLGAVPAMALAAEPDVSASPSAEQTSAASSDSARQTAADDQVADDQAADAKTPVATPAEGSAAPAGEKDESTEPASSAGEPATSELYVAPASGQGSEADASTGPSAPQNPEEAQAASIDATAHVQDGGWLPEASQGDVVGTVGRGKRLEAVRLTVKVPEGATYTDSDIRYRAHVQNVGWQRWVSGGEVAGTTGKSHRIEALHVELRDGTDLARDYELWYRGHVQNVGWMAWTNKGPVGSTGRSLRLEAIEVMLVRRGEEHPSADGQAFLDGTYVSVAGHVQNLGWMSPSTSNGQTVGTTGRGLRLEALRAHVCNAWMDGEVRIQAHVQDEGWQAWSTSGKIAGTVGKGRRIEALSMELTDDLQKSYDVWYRVHVQTLGWMAWAKNGEVAGTTGLSARMEGVQVVLTAKGAPSPSAQGQRFSLAKLDVQQIEYSASQSGGGWQPEVQDGSLAGSTGQSKALQAFLVRRSGNTSELQGNVQYRAFVQNKRWLDWQEAGGQAGTVGEGLRLEAVQMRLSGELAKYFDVYYQSHVSGYGWLDWARDGQTSGSAGYSRAIEALRAKLVLKGTDAPGKTLRPAVVKTSVRRDGGAWRVYGEDGSVSNLGTIVMNTRYINQVSEGAIEGCEAASLLMALWSKGYLTNVSYRTFLSWMPYASDGNPNHGFVGSPWTNSPAIDCMMMPAVTNWGSRYAHTKNLTGCSDEALIGELVQGHPVVVWTSVAFKPSHRVHYWWGDCKSANHVMTLLGFNPHTNQFYVADPYMDGKLWVSWDKFMQTWRVLRGAVSVW
;
A
#
# COMPACT_ATOMS: atom_id res chain seq x y z
N MET A 1 56.02 37.59 34.23
CA MET A 1 55.99 38.41 33.01
C MET A 1 54.53 38.80 32.72
N ARG A 2 54.33 40.03 32.23
CA ARG A 2 53.06 40.78 32.06
C ARG A 2 52.42 40.50 30.66
N PRO A 3 51.21 41.03 30.30
CA PRO A 3 50.00 40.23 30.02
C PRO A 3 49.20 40.65 28.74
N SER A 4 47.97 40.12 28.56
CA SER A 4 46.75 40.84 28.08
C SER A 4 45.51 39.90 28.12
N SER A 5 44.55 39.96 29.06
CA SER A 5 43.36 40.87 29.23
C SER A 5 42.35 40.84 28.05
N PHE A 6 41.01 40.76 28.19
CA PHE A 6 40.05 40.62 29.29
C PHE A 6 38.65 40.27 28.69
N PHE A 7 37.74 39.76 29.54
CA PHE A 7 36.37 39.24 29.30
C PHE A 7 35.23 40.31 29.31
N LYS A 8 34.00 39.85 28.97
CA LYS A 8 32.61 40.28 29.37
C LYS A 8 31.78 40.91 28.23
N GLY A 9 30.48 40.64 28.03
CA GLY A 9 29.46 39.91 28.80
C GLY A 9 28.26 40.80 29.17
N ALA A 10 27.05 40.42 28.72
CA ALA A 10 25.68 40.80 29.20
C ALA A 10 25.23 42.28 29.01
N ALA A 11 23.95 42.68 29.01
CA ALA A 11 22.62 42.14 28.74
C ALA A 11 21.62 43.32 29.00
N THR A 12 20.40 43.25 28.44
CA THR A 12 19.11 43.74 29.01
C THR A 12 18.53 45.12 28.60
N ALA A 13 17.31 45.03 28.03
CA ALA A 13 16.07 45.80 28.24
C ALA A 13 15.79 47.22 27.66
N LEU A 14 14.70 47.25 26.86
CA LEU A 14 13.51 48.11 26.86
C LEU A 14 13.62 49.63 27.18
N ILE A 15 13.02 50.47 26.31
CA ILE A 15 11.76 51.24 26.55
C ILE A 15 11.30 52.00 25.28
N LEU A 16 9.97 52.07 25.14
CA LEU A 16 9.09 52.85 24.24
C LEU A 16 9.55 54.27 23.81
N SER A 17 9.14 54.67 22.61
CA SER A 17 8.28 55.86 22.38
C SER A 17 7.68 55.89 20.97
N ALA A 18 6.45 56.41 20.87
CA ALA A 18 5.58 56.47 19.70
C ALA A 18 5.69 57.80 18.93
N THR A 19 5.37 57.82 17.62
CA THR A 19 4.21 58.54 17.00
C THR A 19 4.35 58.83 15.48
N LEU A 20 3.22 58.64 14.78
CA LEU A 20 2.59 59.40 13.66
C LEU A 20 3.13 59.41 12.20
N GLY A 21 2.18 59.21 11.26
CA GLY A 21 2.20 59.64 9.85
C GLY A 21 1.88 58.51 8.84
N ALA A 22 0.62 58.23 8.46
CA ALA A 22 -0.26 58.90 7.48
C ALA A 22 -0.32 58.17 6.10
N VAL A 23 -1.55 58.05 5.59
CA VAL A 23 -2.08 57.28 4.45
C VAL A 23 -1.88 58.04 3.12
N PRO A 24 -2.05 57.38 1.95
CA PRO A 24 -3.03 57.95 1.01
C PRO A 24 -3.96 56.92 0.34
N ALA A 25 -5.14 57.42 -0.02
CA ALA A 25 -6.20 56.79 -0.78
C ALA A 25 -6.42 57.54 -2.11
N MET A 26 -6.86 56.85 -3.16
CA MET A 26 -7.58 57.36 -4.35
C MET A 26 -7.79 56.19 -5.34
N ALA A 27 -8.74 56.12 -6.27
CA ALA A 27 -10.15 56.48 -6.43
C ALA A 27 -10.54 55.99 -7.86
N LEU A 28 -11.85 55.79 -8.11
CA LEU A 28 -12.53 55.23 -9.29
C LEU A 28 -12.24 55.89 -10.67
N ALA A 29 -12.48 55.13 -11.77
CA ALA A 29 -13.34 55.46 -12.94
C ALA A 29 -13.31 54.27 -13.96
N ALA A 30 -14.42 53.58 -14.26
CA ALA A 30 -15.47 53.86 -15.26
C ALA A 30 -15.18 53.32 -16.68
N GLU A 31 -16.10 52.51 -17.21
CA GLU A 31 -16.11 51.89 -18.56
C GLU A 31 -16.38 52.90 -19.69
N PRO A 32 -16.31 52.48 -20.96
CA PRO A 32 -17.57 52.11 -21.61
C PRO A 32 -17.54 50.87 -22.54
N ASP A 33 -18.76 50.41 -22.76
CA ASP A 33 -19.31 49.36 -23.62
C ASP A 33 -19.06 49.55 -25.13
N VAL A 34 -19.46 48.53 -25.93
CA VAL A 34 -19.95 48.53 -27.33
C VAL A 34 -19.39 47.40 -28.22
N SER A 35 -20.18 46.32 -28.26
CA SER A 35 -20.72 45.60 -29.43
C SER A 35 -19.87 44.70 -30.36
N ALA A 36 -20.51 43.56 -30.66
CA ALA A 36 -20.62 42.82 -31.93
C ALA A 36 -19.78 41.54 -32.12
N SER A 37 -20.42 40.39 -31.86
CA SER A 37 -20.25 39.13 -32.60
C SER A 37 -20.93 39.24 -34.00
N PRO A 38 -21.07 38.18 -34.84
CA PRO A 38 -20.35 36.90 -34.98
C PRO A 38 -20.01 36.55 -36.45
N SER A 39 -19.21 35.50 -36.72
CA SER A 39 -19.32 34.51 -37.83
C SER A 39 -18.04 33.65 -37.84
N ALA A 40 -18.07 32.34 -37.59
CA ALA A 40 -18.66 31.21 -38.34
C ALA A 40 -17.82 30.80 -39.56
N GLU A 41 -17.64 29.48 -39.65
CA GLU A 41 -17.12 28.67 -40.77
C GLU A 41 -15.62 28.62 -41.02
N GLN A 42 -15.02 27.55 -41.53
CA GLN A 42 -15.23 26.09 -41.52
C GLN A 42 -14.14 25.58 -42.49
N THR A 43 -13.60 24.38 -42.23
CA THR A 43 -12.79 23.57 -43.18
C THR A 43 -11.40 24.13 -43.52
N SER A 44 -10.37 23.36 -43.87
CA SER A 44 -10.27 21.99 -44.39
C SER A 44 -8.84 21.49 -44.14
N ALA A 45 -8.71 20.16 -44.10
CA ALA A 45 -7.45 19.44 -44.13
C ALA A 45 -6.73 19.58 -45.48
N ALA A 46 -5.40 19.53 -45.48
CA ALA A 46 -4.65 18.69 -46.43
C ALA A 46 -3.15 18.61 -46.06
N SER A 47 -2.68 17.37 -46.14
CA SER A 47 -1.31 16.88 -46.19
C SER A 47 -0.33 17.63 -47.11
N SER A 48 0.96 17.56 -46.79
CA SER A 48 1.96 17.16 -47.79
C SER A 48 3.19 16.55 -47.13
N ASP A 49 3.54 15.37 -47.65
CA ASP A 49 4.86 14.77 -47.62
C ASP A 49 5.95 15.74 -48.12
N SER A 50 7.13 15.66 -47.54
CA SER A 50 8.37 15.84 -48.31
C SER A 50 9.52 15.07 -47.66
N ALA A 51 10.14 14.25 -48.50
CA ALA A 51 11.23 13.37 -48.20
C ALA A 51 12.58 14.10 -48.09
N ARG A 52 13.40 13.58 -47.17
CA ARG A 52 14.81 13.18 -47.36
C ARG A 52 15.79 14.20 -47.96
N GLN A 53 16.76 14.62 -47.13
CA GLN A 53 18.10 14.93 -47.60
C GLN A 53 19.17 14.46 -46.59
N THR A 54 20.19 13.85 -47.16
CA THR A 54 21.38 13.19 -46.60
C THR A 54 22.57 14.15 -46.46
N ALA A 55 23.38 13.97 -45.42
CA ALA A 55 24.86 14.12 -45.36
C ALA A 55 25.28 13.75 -43.92
N ALA A 56 26.11 12.72 -43.70
CA ALA A 56 27.59 12.76 -43.68
C ALA A 56 28.10 13.76 -42.61
N ASP A 57 29.08 13.50 -41.76
CA ASP A 57 30.02 12.42 -41.44
C ASP A 57 30.66 12.93 -40.13
N ASP A 58 30.96 12.10 -39.14
CA ASP A 58 32.18 12.30 -38.34
C ASP A 58 32.43 11.12 -37.38
N GLN A 59 33.62 10.56 -37.54
CA GLN A 59 34.24 9.56 -36.70
C GLN A 59 34.93 10.21 -35.49
N VAL A 60 34.78 9.64 -34.29
CA VAL A 60 35.77 9.69 -33.20
C VAL A 60 35.59 8.38 -32.40
N ALA A 61 36.44 7.39 -32.63
CA ALA A 61 37.72 7.12 -31.97
C ALA A 61 37.58 6.31 -30.67
N ASP A 62 38.26 5.18 -30.74
CA ASP A 62 38.60 4.17 -29.75
C ASP A 62 39.30 4.80 -28.54
N ASP A 63 39.01 4.32 -27.32
CA ASP A 63 39.83 4.63 -26.15
C ASP A 63 39.95 3.39 -25.25
N GLN A 64 41.13 2.76 -25.33
CA GLN A 64 41.64 1.77 -24.39
C GLN A 64 42.65 2.43 -23.44
N ALA A 65 42.46 2.27 -22.13
CA ALA A 65 43.52 2.19 -21.10
C ALA A 65 42.86 1.67 -19.80
N ALA A 66 43.21 0.49 -19.29
CA ALA A 66 44.30 0.23 -18.32
C ALA A 66 44.23 1.11 -17.06
N ASP A 67 43.89 0.56 -15.89
CA ASP A 67 44.89 0.14 -14.89
C ASP A 67 44.32 -0.41 -13.56
N ALA A 68 45.03 -1.42 -13.05
CA ALA A 68 45.33 -1.83 -11.67
C ALA A 68 44.30 -1.68 -10.50
N LYS A 69 44.02 -2.81 -9.81
CA LYS A 69 44.65 -3.18 -8.51
C LYS A 69 43.92 -4.32 -7.80
N THR A 70 44.68 -5.37 -7.48
CA THR A 70 44.39 -6.35 -6.43
C THR A 70 44.51 -5.70 -5.04
N PRO A 71 43.88 -6.27 -3.99
CA PRO A 71 44.72 -6.92 -2.98
C PRO A 71 44.17 -8.26 -2.46
N VAL A 72 45.10 -9.01 -1.85
CA VAL A 72 44.99 -10.34 -1.24
C VAL A 72 45.03 -10.21 0.30
N ALA A 73 44.47 -11.23 0.99
CA ALA A 73 44.67 -11.66 2.40
C ALA A 73 43.94 -10.84 3.50
N THR A 74 43.34 -11.40 4.56
CA THR A 74 43.50 -12.69 5.28
C THR A 74 42.29 -12.95 6.24
N PRO A 75 42.19 -14.09 6.96
CA PRO A 75 40.94 -14.73 7.42
C PRO A 75 40.68 -14.69 8.96
N ALA A 76 39.66 -15.49 9.39
CA ALA A 76 39.30 -15.95 10.75
C ALA A 76 38.29 -15.02 11.49
N GLU A 77 37.31 -15.42 12.31
CA GLU A 77 36.94 -16.62 13.10
C GLU A 77 35.37 -16.68 13.11
N GLY A 78 34.65 -17.81 13.20
CA GLY A 78 34.51 -18.68 14.38
C GLY A 78 33.25 -18.32 15.20
N SER A 79 32.20 -19.16 15.18
CA SER A 79 31.15 -19.33 16.22
C SER A 79 29.92 -20.02 15.60
N ALA A 80 29.81 -21.35 15.70
CA ALA A 80 29.06 -22.07 16.74
C ALA A 80 27.56 -22.23 16.41
N ALA A 81 27.22 -23.46 16.02
CA ALA A 81 25.87 -24.00 16.07
C ALA A 81 25.43 -24.28 17.51
N PRO A 82 24.13 -24.53 17.72
CA PRO A 82 23.75 -25.68 18.52
C PRO A 82 22.83 -26.64 17.73
N ALA A 83 23.18 -27.92 17.82
CA ALA A 83 22.23 -29.04 17.76
C ALA A 83 21.49 -29.11 19.12
N GLY A 84 20.30 -29.70 19.26
CA GLY A 84 19.43 -30.41 18.35
C GLY A 84 18.23 -30.94 19.15
N GLU A 85 17.35 -31.70 18.49
CA GLU A 85 16.61 -32.80 19.13
C GLU A 85 16.17 -33.79 18.04
N LYS A 86 16.39 -35.07 18.35
CA LYS A 86 16.15 -36.26 17.53
C LYS A 86 14.89 -36.96 18.04
N ASP A 87 14.26 -37.77 17.19
CA ASP A 87 13.87 -39.15 17.48
C ASP A 87 13.62 -39.87 16.14
N GLU A 88 14.42 -40.90 15.83
CA GLU A 88 14.12 -42.36 15.97
C GLU A 88 13.16 -42.85 14.85
N SER A 89 13.46 -43.91 14.09
CA SER A 89 13.86 -45.24 14.57
C SER A 89 14.43 -46.15 13.45
N THR A 90 15.58 -46.77 13.74
CA THR A 90 15.94 -48.20 13.60
C THR A 90 15.89 -48.95 12.25
N GLU A 91 17.09 -49.15 11.69
CA GLU A 91 17.78 -50.42 11.31
C GLU A 91 17.19 -51.78 11.77
N PRO A 92 17.54 -52.94 11.14
CA PRO A 92 18.93 -53.46 10.97
C PRO A 92 19.16 -54.30 9.67
N ALA A 93 20.26 -55.00 9.38
CA ALA A 93 21.72 -54.88 9.56
C ALA A 93 22.39 -56.13 8.93
N SER A 94 23.72 -56.09 8.78
CA SER A 94 24.71 -57.19 8.55
C SER A 94 25.02 -57.56 7.08
N SER A 95 26.20 -57.24 6.53
CA SER A 95 27.59 -57.81 6.70
C SER A 95 27.74 -59.16 5.97
N ALA A 96 28.80 -59.52 5.23
CA ALA A 96 30.20 -59.09 5.13
C ALA A 96 30.84 -59.70 3.85
N GLY A 97 32.05 -59.26 3.48
CA GLY A 97 33.07 -60.14 2.85
C GLY A 97 33.45 -59.89 1.37
N GLU A 98 34.62 -59.29 1.16
CA GLU A 98 35.48 -59.31 -0.04
C GLU A 98 36.04 -60.73 -0.40
N PRO A 99 36.88 -60.94 -1.44
CA PRO A 99 36.90 -60.39 -2.82
C PRO A 99 37.23 -61.45 -3.93
N ALA A 100 37.22 -60.96 -5.19
CA ALA A 100 38.12 -61.33 -6.31
C ALA A 100 37.90 -62.58 -7.20
N THR A 101 38.15 -62.31 -8.49
CA THR A 101 38.70 -63.14 -9.57
C THR A 101 37.79 -63.85 -10.59
N SER A 102 38.03 -63.43 -11.85
CA SER A 102 38.28 -64.21 -13.07
C SER A 102 37.17 -64.99 -13.77
N GLU A 103 37.12 -64.73 -15.09
CA GLU A 103 36.80 -65.69 -16.18
C GLU A 103 35.35 -66.18 -16.28
N LEU A 104 34.80 -66.60 -17.41
CA LEU A 104 34.97 -66.33 -18.84
C LEU A 104 33.63 -66.82 -19.45
N TYR A 105 33.19 -66.20 -20.54
CA TYR A 105 32.16 -66.66 -21.48
C TYR A 105 31.88 -68.19 -21.51
N VAL A 106 30.61 -68.62 -21.47
CA VAL A 106 29.91 -69.51 -22.45
C VAL A 106 28.39 -69.51 -22.15
N ALA A 107 27.60 -69.52 -23.23
CA ALA A 107 26.13 -69.46 -23.34
C ALA A 107 25.30 -70.51 -22.57
N PRO A 108 23.96 -70.34 -22.58
CA PRO A 108 23.11 -71.50 -22.86
C PRO A 108 21.96 -71.24 -23.85
N ALA A 109 21.74 -72.21 -24.73
CA ALA A 109 20.41 -72.62 -25.20
C ALA A 109 19.78 -73.51 -24.10
N SER A 110 18.48 -73.80 -23.95
CA SER A 110 17.35 -73.93 -24.87
C SER A 110 16.07 -74.26 -24.04
N GLY A 111 14.89 -74.15 -24.67
CA GLY A 111 13.65 -74.88 -24.36
C GLY A 111 12.52 -74.05 -23.73
N GLN A 112 11.24 -74.12 -24.12
CA GLN A 112 10.51 -75.00 -25.05
C GLN A 112 9.05 -74.48 -25.25
N GLY A 113 8.44 -74.78 -26.41
CA GLY A 113 6.98 -74.86 -26.65
C GLY A 113 6.38 -73.71 -27.49
N SER A 114 5.61 -73.91 -28.57
CA SER A 114 5.01 -75.10 -29.20
C SER A 114 4.58 -74.79 -30.65
N GLU A 115 4.59 -75.82 -31.50
CA GLU A 115 4.42 -75.83 -32.96
C GLU A 115 2.97 -75.74 -33.49
N ALA A 116 2.83 -75.31 -34.75
CA ALA A 116 1.98 -75.95 -35.75
C ALA A 116 2.53 -75.73 -37.20
N ASP A 117 2.71 -76.85 -37.90
CA ASP A 117 3.06 -77.19 -39.30
C ASP A 117 2.44 -76.31 -40.43
N ALA A 118 2.91 -76.21 -41.69
CA ALA A 118 3.90 -76.96 -42.48
C ALA A 118 4.34 -76.20 -43.78
N SER A 119 5.57 -76.51 -44.25
CA SER A 119 6.02 -76.66 -45.67
C SER A 119 5.91 -75.46 -46.65
N THR A 120 7.04 -74.84 -47.07
CA THR A 120 7.85 -75.24 -48.24
C THR A 120 9.19 -74.46 -48.29
N GLY A 121 10.23 -75.05 -48.89
CA GLY A 121 11.61 -74.53 -49.01
C GLY A 121 11.81 -73.32 -49.96
N PRO A 122 13.08 -72.93 -50.23
CA PRO A 122 13.50 -71.54 -50.31
C PRO A 122 13.25 -70.92 -51.69
N SER A 123 12.64 -69.73 -51.69
CA SER A 123 12.61 -68.84 -52.84
C SER A 123 13.42 -67.60 -52.51
N ALA A 124 14.47 -67.36 -53.29
CA ALA A 124 15.22 -66.11 -53.30
C ALA A 124 14.27 -64.90 -53.39
N PRO A 125 14.58 -63.75 -52.77
CA PRO A 125 13.77 -62.57 -52.95
C PRO A 125 13.92 -62.06 -54.40
N GLN A 126 12.88 -62.28 -55.19
CA GLN A 126 12.61 -61.53 -56.41
C GLN A 126 11.69 -60.36 -56.04
N ASN A 127 12.28 -59.18 -55.78
CA ASN A 127 11.65 -57.91 -56.14
C ASN A 127 12.73 -56.81 -56.29
N PRO A 128 13.01 -56.28 -57.49
CA PRO A 128 14.00 -55.20 -57.70
C PRO A 128 13.48 -53.78 -57.39
N GLU A 129 12.47 -53.61 -56.54
CA GLU A 129 11.74 -52.35 -56.36
C GLU A 129 11.82 -51.76 -54.93
N GLU A 130 12.77 -52.18 -54.10
CA GLU A 130 13.24 -51.38 -52.95
C GLU A 130 14.30 -50.38 -53.44
N ALA A 131 13.83 -49.34 -54.13
CA ALA A 131 14.66 -48.16 -54.39
C ALA A 131 14.99 -47.50 -53.03
N GLN A 132 16.29 -47.49 -52.71
CA GLN A 132 16.94 -46.84 -51.57
C GLN A 132 16.12 -45.65 -51.03
N ALA A 133 15.58 -45.75 -49.82
CA ALA A 133 14.99 -44.61 -49.11
C ALA A 133 16.11 -43.74 -48.52
N ALA A 134 15.86 -42.44 -48.37
CA ALA A 134 16.81 -41.57 -47.69
C ALA A 134 16.89 -41.98 -46.21
N SER A 135 18.11 -42.06 -45.67
CA SER A 135 18.36 -42.31 -44.25
C SER A 135 19.22 -41.20 -43.66
N ILE A 136 19.29 -41.15 -42.34
CA ILE A 136 20.13 -40.19 -41.62
C ILE A 136 21.07 -40.94 -40.68
N ASP A 137 22.36 -40.75 -40.90
CA ASP A 137 23.39 -41.27 -40.01
C ASP A 137 23.90 -40.17 -39.10
N ALA A 138 24.40 -40.56 -37.94
CA ALA A 138 24.77 -39.63 -36.90
C ALA A 138 25.99 -40.11 -36.10
N THR A 139 26.84 -39.18 -35.69
CA THR A 139 27.93 -39.45 -34.75
C THR A 139 28.01 -38.35 -33.70
N ALA A 140 28.54 -38.69 -32.52
CA ALA A 140 28.77 -37.74 -31.45
C ALA A 140 30.20 -37.80 -30.91
N HIS A 141 30.71 -36.63 -30.54
CA HIS A 141 31.88 -36.49 -29.69
C HIS A 141 31.45 -36.58 -28.22
N VAL A 142 31.92 -37.61 -27.52
CA VAL A 142 31.56 -37.88 -26.12
C VAL A 142 32.73 -37.56 -25.22
N GLN A 143 32.44 -37.03 -24.03
CA GLN A 143 33.44 -36.76 -22.99
C GLN A 143 34.35 -37.97 -22.76
N ASP A 144 35.67 -37.71 -22.77
CA ASP A 144 36.76 -38.69 -22.59
C ASP A 144 36.77 -39.83 -23.62
N GLY A 145 35.89 -39.82 -24.62
CA GLY A 145 35.74 -40.86 -25.64
C GLY A 145 36.02 -40.40 -27.07
N GLY A 146 36.06 -39.09 -27.32
CA GLY A 146 36.25 -38.55 -28.67
C GLY A 146 35.02 -38.80 -29.56
N TRP A 147 35.23 -38.78 -30.89
CA TRP A 147 34.20 -39.14 -31.86
C TRP A 147 33.96 -40.66 -31.83
N LEU A 148 32.72 -41.05 -31.57
CA LEU A 148 32.29 -42.44 -31.67
C LEU A 148 32.08 -42.85 -33.14
N PRO A 149 32.02 -44.16 -33.47
CA PRO A 149 31.61 -44.63 -34.79
C PRO A 149 30.27 -44.02 -35.22
N GLU A 150 30.10 -43.83 -36.53
CA GLU A 150 28.84 -43.39 -37.11
C GLU A 150 27.76 -44.46 -36.85
N ALA A 151 26.61 -44.03 -36.34
CA ALA A 151 25.46 -44.86 -36.07
C ALA A 151 24.37 -44.60 -37.12
N SER A 152 23.68 -45.65 -37.54
CA SER A 152 22.61 -45.56 -38.52
C SER A 152 21.33 -44.99 -37.87
N GLN A 153 20.38 -44.56 -38.70
CA GLN A 153 19.12 -44.02 -38.18
C GLN A 153 18.44 -44.96 -37.17
N GLY A 154 17.89 -44.39 -36.10
CA GLY A 154 17.25 -45.13 -35.01
C GLY A 154 18.21 -45.73 -33.98
N ASP A 155 19.51 -45.86 -34.30
CA ASP A 155 20.50 -46.33 -33.33
C ASP A 155 20.91 -45.23 -32.34
N VAL A 156 21.38 -45.64 -31.17
CA VAL A 156 21.84 -44.75 -30.10
C VAL A 156 23.14 -44.05 -30.50
N VAL A 157 23.10 -42.72 -30.58
CA VAL A 157 24.26 -41.86 -30.84
C VAL A 157 24.73 -41.25 -29.52
N GLY A 158 25.80 -41.79 -28.94
CA GLY A 158 26.34 -41.35 -27.65
C GLY A 158 26.47 -42.48 -26.64
N THR A 159 26.17 -42.20 -25.36
CA THR A 159 26.18 -43.21 -24.30
C THR A 159 24.98 -43.11 -23.39
N VAL A 160 24.33 -44.23 -23.11
CA VAL A 160 23.24 -44.33 -22.12
C VAL A 160 23.79 -44.98 -20.84
N GLY A 161 23.47 -44.41 -19.68
CA GLY A 161 23.81 -44.99 -18.37
C GLY A 161 25.28 -44.90 -17.96
N ARG A 162 26.15 -44.26 -18.75
CA ARG A 162 27.59 -44.11 -18.46
C ARG A 162 27.97 -42.78 -17.82
N GLY A 163 27.02 -41.86 -17.67
CA GLY A 163 27.26 -40.53 -17.12
C GLY A 163 28.17 -39.65 -17.97
N LYS A 164 28.39 -39.98 -19.25
CA LYS A 164 29.22 -39.20 -20.17
C LYS A 164 28.33 -38.28 -21.00
N ARG A 165 28.74 -37.01 -21.11
CA ARG A 165 28.05 -35.97 -21.88
C ARG A 165 28.38 -36.04 -23.36
N LEU A 166 27.42 -35.65 -24.19
CA LEU A 166 27.69 -35.20 -25.56
C LEU A 166 28.39 -33.84 -25.50
N GLU A 167 29.42 -33.66 -26.34
CA GLU A 167 30.13 -32.40 -26.53
C GLU A 167 29.93 -31.83 -27.95
N ALA A 168 29.80 -32.70 -28.94
CA ALA A 168 29.47 -32.34 -30.32
C ALA A 168 28.67 -33.45 -31.04
N VAL A 169 27.93 -33.10 -32.09
CA VAL A 169 27.22 -34.05 -32.97
C VAL A 169 27.44 -33.68 -34.45
N ARG A 170 27.39 -34.70 -35.32
CA ARG A 170 27.21 -34.55 -36.77
C ARG A 170 26.05 -35.42 -37.23
N LEU A 171 25.25 -34.88 -38.12
CA LEU A 171 24.13 -35.55 -38.77
C LEU A 171 24.36 -35.50 -40.27
N THR A 172 24.24 -36.63 -40.96
CA THR A 172 24.46 -36.73 -42.41
C THR A 172 23.32 -37.52 -43.05
N VAL A 173 22.63 -36.90 -44.01
CA VAL A 173 21.65 -37.58 -44.85
C VAL A 173 22.38 -38.45 -45.87
N LYS A 174 22.07 -39.74 -45.88
CA LYS A 174 22.49 -40.65 -46.95
C LYS A 174 21.45 -40.57 -48.06
N VAL A 175 21.88 -40.04 -49.20
CA VAL A 175 21.03 -39.76 -50.35
C VAL A 175 21.05 -40.96 -51.29
N PRO A 176 19.88 -41.53 -51.62
CA PRO A 176 19.72 -42.57 -52.66
C PRO A 176 20.24 -42.11 -54.02
N GLU A 177 20.75 -43.04 -54.82
CA GLU A 177 21.19 -42.72 -56.18
C GLU A 177 20.02 -42.20 -57.02
N GLY A 178 20.17 -40.99 -57.59
CA GLY A 178 19.13 -40.33 -58.39
C GLY A 178 18.11 -39.49 -57.62
N ALA A 179 18.21 -39.39 -56.29
CA ALA A 179 17.36 -38.48 -55.50
C ALA A 179 17.76 -37.00 -55.68
N THR A 180 16.79 -36.09 -55.54
CA THR A 180 16.98 -34.64 -55.63
C THR A 180 17.38 -33.98 -54.31
N TYR A 181 17.41 -34.75 -53.22
CA TYR A 181 17.76 -34.26 -51.89
C TYR A 181 19.27 -34.12 -51.71
N THR A 182 19.69 -33.25 -50.80
CA THR A 182 21.09 -33.08 -50.42
C THR A 182 21.27 -33.07 -48.91
N ASP A 183 22.49 -33.31 -48.44
CA ASP A 183 22.83 -33.16 -47.02
C ASP A 183 22.62 -31.72 -46.49
N SER A 184 22.54 -30.73 -47.39
CA SER A 184 22.23 -29.35 -47.01
C SER A 184 20.75 -29.10 -46.71
N ASP A 185 19.87 -30.04 -47.06
CA ASP A 185 18.43 -29.98 -46.80
C ASP A 185 18.09 -30.20 -45.32
N ILE A 186 19.04 -30.68 -44.52
CA ILE A 186 18.96 -30.67 -43.07
C ILE A 186 19.74 -29.49 -42.49
N ARG A 187 19.26 -28.98 -41.36
CA ARG A 187 20.00 -28.06 -40.51
C ARG A 187 19.83 -28.42 -39.04
N TYR A 188 20.85 -28.15 -38.24
CA TYR A 188 20.79 -28.40 -36.81
C TYR A 188 21.68 -27.43 -36.02
N ARG A 189 21.42 -27.32 -34.73
CA ARG A 189 22.23 -26.52 -33.79
C ARG A 189 22.14 -27.11 -32.39
N ALA A 190 23.20 -26.90 -31.62
CA ALA A 190 23.28 -27.33 -30.22
C ALA A 190 23.13 -26.14 -29.27
N HIS A 191 22.45 -26.36 -28.14
CA HIS A 191 22.57 -25.52 -26.95
C HIS A 191 23.72 -26.04 -26.10
N VAL A 192 24.78 -25.24 -25.95
CA VAL A 192 26.01 -25.65 -25.28
C VAL A 192 26.19 -24.88 -23.97
N GLN A 193 26.64 -25.57 -22.93
CA GLN A 193 26.94 -24.97 -21.62
C GLN A 193 27.82 -23.72 -21.77
N ASN A 194 27.43 -22.63 -21.10
CA ASN A 194 28.12 -21.32 -21.10
C ASN A 194 28.23 -20.64 -22.48
N VAL A 195 27.54 -21.17 -23.50
CA VAL A 195 27.51 -20.60 -24.85
C VAL A 195 26.06 -20.28 -25.25
N GLY A 196 25.11 -21.13 -24.89
CA GLY A 196 23.72 -21.03 -25.35
C GLY A 196 23.51 -21.73 -26.69
N TRP A 197 22.43 -21.36 -27.40
CA TRP A 197 22.16 -21.85 -28.75
C TRP A 197 23.20 -21.34 -29.74
N GLN A 198 23.91 -22.26 -30.39
CA GLN A 198 24.83 -21.92 -31.47
C GLN A 198 24.09 -21.62 -32.78
N ARG A 199 24.80 -21.06 -33.76
CA ARG A 199 24.29 -20.91 -35.13
C ARG A 199 23.89 -22.25 -35.73
N TRP A 200 22.94 -22.22 -36.66
CA TRP A 200 22.61 -23.38 -37.49
C TRP A 200 23.82 -23.83 -38.31
N VAL A 201 23.98 -25.14 -38.41
CA VAL A 201 24.93 -25.84 -39.29
C VAL A 201 24.15 -26.77 -40.23
N SER A 202 24.73 -27.10 -41.37
CA SER A 202 24.14 -28.03 -42.34
C SER A 202 24.61 -29.47 -42.11
N GLY A 203 24.05 -30.42 -42.86
CA GLY A 203 24.49 -31.82 -42.83
C GLY A 203 26.01 -31.98 -42.94
N GLY A 204 26.54 -32.95 -42.19
CA GLY A 204 27.96 -33.29 -42.10
C GLY A 204 28.83 -32.32 -41.28
N GLU A 205 28.33 -31.12 -40.96
CA GLU A 205 29.06 -30.13 -40.15
C GLU A 205 29.01 -30.45 -38.64
N VAL A 206 29.78 -29.72 -37.81
CA VAL A 206 29.82 -29.97 -36.36
C VAL A 206 28.90 -28.99 -35.63
N ALA A 207 27.91 -29.51 -34.90
CA ALA A 207 27.19 -28.77 -33.87
C ALA A 207 27.74 -29.12 -32.48
N GLY A 208 28.05 -28.12 -31.65
CA GLY A 208 28.68 -28.30 -30.34
C GLY A 208 30.13 -27.79 -30.28
N THR A 209 30.94 -28.37 -29.41
CA THR A 209 32.36 -28.06 -29.27
C THR A 209 33.18 -29.32 -29.03
N THR A 210 34.35 -29.41 -29.65
CA THR A 210 35.35 -30.44 -29.33
C THR A 210 36.51 -29.80 -28.55
N GLY A 211 37.07 -30.53 -27.59
CA GLY A 211 38.26 -30.09 -26.82
C GLY A 211 38.05 -28.95 -25.82
N LYS A 212 36.84 -28.39 -25.70
CA LYS A 212 36.52 -27.30 -24.75
C LYS A 212 35.86 -27.77 -23.46
N SER A 213 35.58 -29.07 -23.33
CA SER A 213 34.87 -29.66 -22.19
C SER A 213 33.49 -29.03 -21.89
N HIS A 214 32.82 -28.45 -22.88
CA HIS A 214 31.46 -27.95 -22.75
C HIS A 214 30.46 -29.01 -23.19
N ARG A 215 29.42 -29.22 -22.39
CA ARG A 215 28.35 -30.18 -22.69
C ARG A 215 27.31 -29.60 -23.63
N ILE A 216 26.75 -30.44 -24.50
CA ILE A 216 25.47 -30.16 -25.15
C ILE A 216 24.37 -30.42 -24.11
N GLU A 217 23.44 -29.47 -23.99
CA GLU A 217 22.27 -29.56 -23.11
C GLU A 217 20.97 -29.77 -23.89
N ALA A 218 20.89 -29.25 -25.13
CA ALA A 218 19.79 -29.47 -26.05
C ALA A 218 20.26 -29.50 -27.51
N LEU A 219 19.48 -30.13 -28.38
CA LEU A 219 19.71 -30.21 -29.81
C LEU A 219 18.43 -29.80 -30.55
N HIS A 220 18.56 -29.02 -31.61
CA HIS A 220 17.46 -28.70 -32.52
C HIS A 220 17.85 -29.12 -33.92
N VAL A 221 17.04 -29.97 -34.55
CA VAL A 221 17.22 -30.51 -35.89
C VAL A 221 15.95 -30.24 -36.70
N GLU A 222 16.10 -29.74 -37.93
CA GLU A 222 14.99 -29.41 -38.82
C GLU A 222 15.33 -29.77 -40.27
N LEU A 223 14.31 -30.15 -41.04
CA LEU A 223 14.36 -30.16 -42.49
C LEU A 223 14.13 -28.73 -42.99
N ARG A 224 14.88 -28.28 -44.00
CA ARG A 224 14.70 -26.95 -44.59
C ARG A 224 13.40 -26.90 -45.37
N ASP A 225 12.57 -25.92 -45.05
CA ASP A 225 11.32 -25.67 -45.77
C ASP A 225 11.55 -25.49 -47.27
N GLY A 226 10.63 -26.03 -48.08
CA GLY A 226 10.67 -25.92 -49.53
C GLY A 226 11.65 -26.87 -50.23
N THR A 227 12.40 -27.69 -49.49
CA THR A 227 13.20 -28.78 -50.08
C THR A 227 12.33 -29.99 -50.39
N ASP A 228 12.73 -30.80 -51.38
CA ASP A 228 12.04 -32.06 -51.65
C ASP A 228 12.12 -32.98 -50.40
N LEU A 229 13.20 -32.91 -49.60
CA LEU A 229 13.36 -33.76 -48.41
C LEU A 229 12.30 -33.42 -47.36
N ALA A 230 12.05 -32.13 -47.11
CA ALA A 230 10.99 -31.67 -46.22
C ALA A 230 9.59 -31.99 -46.76
N ARG A 231 9.43 -32.05 -48.09
CA ARG A 231 8.18 -32.48 -48.73
C ARG A 231 7.91 -33.95 -48.50
N ASP A 232 8.91 -34.81 -48.64
CA ASP A 232 8.71 -36.26 -48.73
C ASP A 232 8.93 -36.99 -47.40
N TYR A 233 9.64 -36.38 -46.44
CA TYR A 233 9.99 -36.98 -45.16
C TYR A 233 9.61 -36.09 -43.95
N GLU A 234 9.56 -36.73 -42.79
CA GLU A 234 9.58 -36.13 -41.47
C GLU A 234 10.85 -36.56 -40.74
N LEU A 235 11.50 -35.63 -40.04
CA LEU A 235 12.67 -35.92 -39.21
C LEU A 235 12.21 -36.10 -37.77
N TRP A 236 12.39 -37.30 -37.23
CA TRP A 236 12.02 -37.65 -35.86
C TRP A 236 13.28 -37.86 -35.02
N TYR A 237 13.33 -37.27 -33.84
CA TYR A 237 14.48 -37.39 -32.95
C TYR A 237 14.10 -37.24 -31.47
N ARG A 238 14.96 -37.78 -30.61
CA ARG A 238 14.85 -37.65 -29.14
C ARG A 238 16.22 -37.60 -28.49
N GLY A 239 16.26 -37.10 -27.26
CA GLY A 239 17.48 -37.02 -26.45
C GLY A 239 17.38 -37.81 -25.15
N HIS A 240 18.49 -38.40 -24.73
CA HIS A 240 18.66 -38.96 -23.39
C HIS A 240 19.29 -37.90 -22.49
N VAL A 241 18.50 -37.35 -21.56
CA VAL A 241 18.93 -36.26 -20.66
C VAL A 241 19.38 -36.82 -19.32
N GLN A 242 20.48 -36.28 -18.80
CA GLN A 242 21.01 -36.61 -17.48
C GLN A 242 19.91 -36.55 -16.41
N ASN A 243 19.80 -37.62 -15.60
CA ASN A 243 18.83 -37.76 -14.50
C ASN A 243 17.35 -37.70 -14.91
N VAL A 244 17.05 -37.72 -16.21
CA VAL A 244 15.67 -37.72 -16.75
C VAL A 244 15.44 -38.99 -17.57
N GLY A 245 16.43 -39.40 -18.36
CA GLY A 245 16.33 -40.53 -19.28
C GLY A 245 15.97 -40.10 -20.70
N TRP A 246 15.44 -41.03 -21.49
CA TRP A 246 14.92 -40.75 -22.82
C TRP A 246 13.69 -39.85 -22.75
N MET A 247 13.79 -38.70 -23.40
CA MET A 247 12.67 -37.79 -23.61
C MET A 247 11.78 -38.29 -24.77
N ALA A 248 10.58 -37.73 -24.88
CA ALA A 248 9.66 -38.09 -25.97
C ALA A 248 10.29 -37.79 -27.34
N TRP A 249 9.88 -38.57 -28.35
CA TRP A 249 10.20 -38.27 -29.74
C TRP A 249 9.53 -36.97 -30.18
N THR A 250 10.17 -36.23 -31.05
CA THR A 250 9.58 -35.06 -31.69
C THR A 250 10.03 -34.94 -33.14
N ASN A 251 9.17 -34.38 -33.98
CA ASN A 251 9.52 -33.88 -35.31
C ASN A 251 9.46 -32.35 -35.42
N LYS A 252 9.35 -31.67 -34.27
CA LYS A 252 9.22 -30.21 -34.15
C LYS A 252 9.94 -29.68 -32.92
N GLY A 253 10.65 -28.56 -33.07
CA GLY A 253 11.34 -27.92 -31.94
C GLY A 253 12.45 -28.81 -31.37
N PRO A 254 13.16 -28.35 -30.33
CA PRO A 254 14.36 -29.02 -29.80
C PRO A 254 14.05 -30.27 -28.95
N VAL A 255 15.10 -31.03 -28.65
CA VAL A 255 15.14 -32.06 -27.60
C VAL A 255 16.18 -31.72 -26.54
N GLY A 256 15.98 -32.18 -25.31
CA GLY A 256 16.94 -31.98 -24.21
C GLY A 256 16.47 -30.95 -23.19
N SER A 257 17.36 -30.09 -22.71
CA SER A 257 17.03 -29.05 -21.73
C SER A 257 17.77 -27.74 -21.96
N THR A 258 17.13 -26.62 -21.60
CA THR A 258 17.81 -25.33 -21.42
C THR A 258 17.59 -24.83 -19.99
N GLY A 259 18.56 -24.08 -19.44
CA GLY A 259 18.43 -23.48 -18.10
C GLY A 259 18.34 -24.44 -16.91
N ARG A 260 18.34 -25.76 -17.14
CA ARG A 260 18.30 -26.80 -16.07
C ARG A 260 19.67 -27.33 -15.67
N SER A 261 20.73 -26.94 -16.38
CA SER A 261 22.08 -27.49 -16.22
C SER A 261 22.17 -29.02 -16.41
N LEU A 262 21.25 -29.62 -17.17
CA LEU A 262 21.25 -31.04 -17.51
C LEU A 262 21.85 -31.24 -18.91
N ARG A 263 22.75 -32.20 -19.04
CA ARG A 263 23.39 -32.52 -20.34
C ARG A 263 22.61 -33.58 -21.12
N LEU A 264 22.77 -33.56 -22.44
CA LEU A 264 22.49 -34.73 -23.28
C LEU A 264 23.62 -35.74 -23.13
N GLU A 265 23.25 -37.02 -23.04
CA GLU A 265 24.18 -38.15 -22.98
C GLU A 265 24.12 -39.01 -24.25
N ALA A 266 22.95 -39.05 -24.91
CA ALA A 266 22.75 -39.67 -26.22
C ALA A 266 21.59 -39.01 -26.98
N ILE A 267 21.53 -39.24 -28.29
CA ILE A 267 20.38 -38.94 -29.14
C ILE A 267 20.02 -40.15 -30.00
N GLU A 268 18.81 -40.18 -30.51
CA GLU A 268 18.40 -41.03 -31.64
C GLU A 268 17.70 -40.13 -32.66
N VAL A 269 17.89 -40.44 -33.95
CA VAL A 269 17.38 -39.64 -35.08
C VAL A 269 17.00 -40.56 -36.24
N MET A 270 15.92 -40.23 -36.94
CA MET A 270 15.47 -40.97 -38.12
C MET A 270 14.72 -40.07 -39.11
N LEU A 271 14.77 -40.46 -40.38
CA LEU A 271 13.95 -39.92 -41.44
C LEU A 271 12.84 -40.93 -41.75
N VAL A 272 11.59 -40.50 -41.58
CA VAL A 272 10.41 -41.31 -41.87
C VAL A 272 9.69 -40.70 -43.06
N ARG A 273 9.32 -41.50 -44.08
CA ARG A 273 8.55 -40.95 -45.20
C ARG A 273 7.20 -40.48 -44.70
N ARG A 274 6.69 -39.38 -45.27
CA ARG A 274 5.37 -38.87 -44.90
C ARG A 274 4.29 -39.93 -45.18
N GLY A 275 3.48 -40.22 -44.17
CA GLY A 275 2.42 -41.22 -44.24
C GLY A 275 2.84 -42.63 -43.80
N GLU A 276 4.12 -42.87 -43.52
CA GLU A 276 4.59 -44.11 -42.90
C GLU A 276 4.47 -44.06 -41.37
N GLU A 277 4.57 -45.23 -40.74
CA GLU A 277 4.55 -45.38 -39.29
C GLU A 277 5.78 -44.68 -38.68
N HIS A 278 5.54 -43.83 -37.69
CA HIS A 278 6.56 -43.05 -37.00
C HIS A 278 6.45 -43.24 -35.48
N PRO A 279 7.52 -42.94 -34.71
CA PRO A 279 7.44 -42.93 -33.25
C PRO A 279 6.34 -42.01 -32.72
N SER A 280 5.77 -42.33 -31.56
CA SER A 280 4.80 -41.46 -30.91
C SER A 280 5.47 -40.24 -30.27
N ALA A 281 4.87 -39.07 -30.46
CA ALA A 281 5.27 -37.81 -29.82
C ALA A 281 4.72 -37.66 -28.39
N ASP A 282 4.19 -38.73 -27.78
CA ASP A 282 3.59 -38.67 -26.46
C ASP A 282 4.64 -38.36 -25.38
N GLY A 283 4.49 -37.20 -24.74
CA GLY A 283 5.30 -36.76 -23.61
C GLY A 283 6.07 -35.48 -23.87
N GLN A 284 7.06 -35.21 -23.02
CA GLN A 284 7.88 -34.00 -23.11
C GLN A 284 9.20 -34.33 -23.82
N ALA A 285 9.44 -33.70 -24.98
CA ALA A 285 10.69 -33.80 -25.73
C ALA A 285 11.76 -32.80 -25.25
N PHE A 286 11.32 -31.69 -24.62
CA PHE A 286 12.19 -30.58 -24.23
C PHE A 286 11.84 -29.98 -22.87
N LEU A 287 12.82 -29.91 -21.97
CA LEU A 287 12.74 -29.23 -20.68
C LEU A 287 13.13 -27.76 -20.87
N ASP A 288 12.12 -26.97 -21.19
CA ASP A 288 12.30 -25.54 -21.41
C ASP A 288 12.63 -24.79 -20.10
N GLY A 289 13.72 -24.02 -20.14
CA GLY A 289 14.15 -23.11 -19.09
C GLY A 289 14.20 -21.65 -19.56
N THR A 290 13.40 -21.31 -20.58
CA THR A 290 13.23 -19.93 -21.05
C THR A 290 12.62 -19.05 -19.96
N TYR A 291 13.20 -17.88 -19.73
CA TYR A 291 12.73 -16.90 -18.76
C TYR A 291 13.07 -15.47 -19.21
N VAL A 292 12.41 -14.48 -18.60
CA VAL A 292 12.79 -13.07 -18.75
C VAL A 292 13.70 -12.67 -17.59
N SER A 293 14.95 -12.34 -17.92
CA SER A 293 15.87 -11.73 -16.97
C SER A 293 15.58 -10.24 -16.86
N VAL A 294 15.41 -9.75 -15.64
CA VAL A 294 15.12 -8.35 -15.33
C VAL A 294 16.13 -7.84 -14.31
N ALA A 295 16.72 -6.68 -14.55
CA ALA A 295 17.47 -5.94 -13.52
C ALA A 295 16.75 -4.62 -13.23
N GLY A 296 16.78 -4.20 -11.96
CA GLY A 296 16.18 -2.95 -11.51
C GLY A 296 17.21 -1.99 -10.94
N HIS A 297 17.10 -0.72 -11.31
CA HIS A 297 17.81 0.38 -10.66
C HIS A 297 16.94 0.90 -9.51
N VAL A 298 17.39 0.68 -8.28
CA VAL A 298 16.67 1.08 -7.06
C VAL A 298 17.32 2.31 -6.46
N GLN A 299 16.49 3.23 -5.97
CA GLN A 299 16.94 4.42 -5.25
C GLN A 299 18.00 4.07 -4.19
N ASN A 300 19.12 4.80 -4.23
CA ASN A 300 20.26 4.67 -3.31
C ASN A 300 21.00 3.31 -3.35
N LEU A 301 20.55 2.34 -4.15
CA LEU A 301 21.20 1.02 -4.30
C LEU A 301 21.80 0.84 -5.70
N GLY A 302 21.32 1.59 -6.69
CA GLY A 302 21.75 1.45 -8.07
C GLY A 302 21.18 0.19 -8.72
N TRP A 303 21.89 -0.32 -9.74
CA TRP A 303 21.53 -1.54 -10.44
C TRP A 303 21.72 -2.77 -9.55
N MET A 304 20.62 -3.49 -9.31
CA MET A 304 20.66 -4.79 -8.64
C MET A 304 21.03 -5.91 -9.62
N SER A 305 21.47 -7.05 -9.07
CA SER A 305 21.69 -8.27 -9.85
C SER A 305 20.44 -8.64 -10.65
N PRO A 306 20.60 -9.02 -11.94
CA PRO A 306 19.46 -9.45 -12.75
C PRO A 306 18.83 -10.71 -12.16
N SER A 307 17.51 -10.88 -12.37
CA SER A 307 16.86 -12.16 -12.10
C SER A 307 17.45 -13.26 -12.98
N THR A 308 17.54 -14.46 -12.43
CA THR A 308 18.09 -15.65 -13.11
C THR A 308 17.05 -16.75 -13.33
N SER A 309 15.80 -16.51 -12.91
CA SER A 309 14.69 -17.43 -13.09
C SER A 309 13.35 -16.70 -13.11
N ASN A 310 12.32 -17.37 -13.64
CA ASN A 310 10.93 -16.92 -13.55
C ASN A 310 10.51 -16.68 -12.09
N GLY A 311 9.76 -15.61 -11.85
CA GLY A 311 9.15 -15.29 -10.56
C GLY A 311 10.08 -14.70 -9.50
N GLN A 312 11.39 -14.58 -9.77
CA GLN A 312 12.31 -13.92 -8.85
C GLN A 312 11.95 -12.43 -8.69
N THR A 313 11.93 -11.94 -7.45
CA THR A 313 11.69 -10.52 -7.16
C THR A 313 12.89 -9.67 -7.55
N VAL A 314 12.64 -8.61 -8.32
CA VAL A 314 13.61 -7.58 -8.68
C VAL A 314 13.21 -6.28 -8.01
N GLY A 315 14.14 -5.63 -7.31
CA GLY A 315 13.88 -4.44 -6.50
C GLY A 315 13.84 -4.74 -5.00
N THR A 316 13.04 -3.97 -4.26
CA THR A 316 12.81 -4.16 -2.83
C THR A 316 11.32 -4.23 -2.51
N THR A 317 10.96 -4.70 -1.31
CA THR A 317 9.58 -4.70 -0.85
C THR A 317 9.52 -4.16 0.57
N GLY A 318 8.66 -3.17 0.83
CA GLY A 318 8.41 -2.63 2.17
C GLY A 318 9.56 -1.80 2.76
N ARG A 319 10.62 -1.55 1.99
CA ARG A 319 11.79 -0.77 2.42
C ARG A 319 11.68 0.72 2.14
N GLY A 320 10.63 1.15 1.43
CA GLY A 320 10.44 2.55 1.08
C GLY A 320 11.31 3.06 -0.07
N LEU A 321 12.01 2.17 -0.79
CA LEU A 321 12.91 2.54 -1.89
C LEU A 321 12.20 2.33 -3.24
N ARG A 322 12.15 3.39 -4.06
CA ARG A 322 11.54 3.34 -5.40
C ARG A 322 12.42 2.60 -6.41
N LEU A 323 11.79 1.89 -7.34
CA LEU A 323 12.37 1.56 -8.63
C LEU A 323 12.39 2.81 -9.51
N GLU A 324 13.52 3.05 -10.19
CA GLU A 324 13.73 4.20 -11.08
C GLU A 324 13.92 3.79 -12.54
N ALA A 325 14.54 2.62 -12.77
CA ALA A 325 14.73 2.04 -14.10
C ALA A 325 14.70 0.50 -14.09
N LEU A 326 14.41 -0.09 -15.24
CA LEU A 326 14.44 -1.52 -15.51
C LEU A 326 15.16 -1.79 -16.83
N ARG A 327 15.78 -2.96 -16.95
CA ARG A 327 16.20 -3.56 -18.24
C ARG A 327 15.77 -5.02 -18.24
N ALA A 328 15.29 -5.51 -19.37
CA ALA A 328 14.80 -6.87 -19.51
C ALA A 328 15.32 -7.52 -20.80
N HIS A 329 15.57 -8.83 -20.79
CA HIS A 329 15.89 -9.62 -21.98
C HIS A 329 15.47 -11.08 -21.76
N VAL A 330 15.16 -11.78 -22.85
CA VAL A 330 14.80 -13.20 -22.80
C VAL A 330 16.08 -14.04 -22.77
N CYS A 331 16.12 -15.02 -21.88
CA CYS A 331 17.25 -15.94 -21.70
C CYS A 331 16.81 -17.37 -22.04
N ASN A 332 17.75 -18.18 -22.55
CA ASN A 332 17.58 -19.60 -22.87
C ASN A 332 16.54 -19.93 -23.96
N ALA A 333 15.98 -18.92 -24.63
CA ALA A 333 15.02 -19.08 -25.71
C ALA A 333 15.66 -19.80 -26.90
N TRP A 334 14.92 -20.77 -27.45
CA TRP A 334 15.27 -21.44 -28.71
C TRP A 334 14.51 -20.87 -29.92
N MET A 335 13.56 -19.97 -29.69
CA MET A 335 12.75 -19.29 -30.70
C MET A 335 13.18 -17.84 -30.86
N ASP A 336 12.85 -17.25 -32.01
CA ASP A 336 13.08 -15.84 -32.27
C ASP A 336 12.06 -14.95 -31.52
N GLY A 337 12.52 -13.76 -31.13
CA GLY A 337 11.73 -12.74 -30.45
C GLY A 337 12.45 -12.11 -29.27
N GLU A 338 11.89 -11.01 -28.79
CA GLU A 338 12.38 -10.29 -27.62
C GLU A 338 11.26 -9.95 -26.63
N VAL A 339 11.66 -9.38 -25.49
CA VAL A 339 10.74 -8.70 -24.58
C VAL A 339 10.84 -7.20 -24.80
N ARG A 340 9.71 -6.53 -24.95
CA ARG A 340 9.60 -5.07 -24.92
C ARG A 340 9.00 -4.63 -23.59
N ILE A 341 9.49 -3.53 -23.06
CA ILE A 341 9.02 -2.94 -21.81
C ILE A 341 8.85 -1.43 -21.97
N GLN A 342 7.74 -0.89 -21.48
CA GLN A 342 7.55 0.55 -21.29
C GLN A 342 7.24 0.85 -19.82
N ALA A 343 7.69 2.01 -19.36
CA ALA A 343 7.50 2.48 -17.99
C ALA A 343 6.70 3.78 -17.96
N HIS A 344 5.77 3.89 -17.01
CA HIS A 344 5.16 5.15 -16.62
C HIS A 344 5.99 5.77 -15.50
N VAL A 345 6.64 6.89 -15.80
CA VAL A 345 7.61 7.56 -14.90
C VAL A 345 7.01 8.83 -14.35
N GLN A 346 7.26 9.10 -13.07
CA GLN A 346 6.89 10.34 -12.41
C GLN A 346 7.28 11.57 -13.25
N ASP A 347 6.31 12.48 -13.45
CA ASP A 347 6.45 13.73 -14.20
C ASP A 347 6.85 13.59 -15.69
N GLU A 348 6.96 12.37 -16.22
CA GLU A 348 7.21 12.09 -17.65
C GLU A 348 6.08 11.31 -18.31
N GLY A 349 5.26 10.59 -17.54
CA GLY A 349 4.21 9.73 -18.08
C GLY A 349 4.75 8.45 -18.71
N TRP A 350 4.01 7.90 -19.68
CA TRP A 350 4.44 6.72 -20.44
C TRP A 350 5.60 7.06 -21.38
N GLN A 351 6.71 6.36 -21.22
CA GLN A 351 7.83 6.40 -22.16
C GLN A 351 7.61 5.44 -23.34
N ALA A 352 8.36 5.63 -24.43
CA ALA A 352 8.35 4.71 -25.56
C ALA A 352 8.79 3.29 -25.15
N TRP A 353 8.36 2.30 -25.94
CA TRP A 353 8.80 0.91 -25.77
C TRP A 353 10.32 0.77 -25.87
N SER A 354 10.90 0.17 -24.84
CA SER A 354 12.30 -0.21 -24.77
C SER A 354 12.46 -1.68 -25.16
N THR A 355 13.43 -1.96 -26.03
CA THR A 355 13.74 -3.30 -26.56
C THR A 355 14.72 -4.04 -25.65
N SER A 356 15.04 -5.29 -25.98
CA SER A 356 15.89 -6.16 -25.17
C SER A 356 17.19 -5.48 -24.70
N GLY A 357 17.42 -5.51 -23.38
CA GLY A 357 18.61 -4.97 -22.71
C GLY A 357 18.66 -3.45 -22.55
N LYS A 358 17.77 -2.69 -23.22
CA LYS A 358 17.70 -1.23 -23.10
C LYS A 358 16.94 -0.81 -21.82
N ILE A 359 17.13 0.44 -21.44
CA ILE A 359 16.56 1.02 -20.23
C ILE A 359 15.09 1.42 -20.47
N ALA A 360 14.20 1.03 -19.57
CA ALA A 360 12.90 1.66 -19.37
C ALA A 360 12.89 2.36 -18.00
N GLY A 361 12.48 3.62 -17.95
CA GLY A 361 12.60 4.47 -16.75
C GLY A 361 13.74 5.49 -16.87
N THR A 362 14.28 5.93 -15.74
CA THR A 362 15.36 6.92 -15.68
C THR A 362 16.42 6.53 -14.66
N VAL A 363 17.68 6.86 -14.97
CA VAL A 363 18.81 6.68 -14.05
C VAL A 363 19.32 8.07 -13.66
N GLY A 364 19.56 8.29 -12.36
CA GLY A 364 20.16 9.52 -11.84
C GLY A 364 19.24 10.75 -11.77
N LYS A 365 17.99 10.67 -12.28
CA LYS A 365 17.02 11.78 -12.21
C LYS A 365 16.17 11.81 -10.94
N GLY A 366 16.26 10.78 -10.09
CA GLY A 366 15.46 10.67 -8.88
C GLY A 366 13.96 10.44 -9.09
N ARG A 367 13.55 10.00 -10.29
CA ARG A 367 12.14 9.80 -10.66
C ARG A 367 11.74 8.33 -10.46
N ARG A 368 10.59 8.10 -9.81
CA ARG A 368 10.03 6.75 -9.61
C ARG A 368 9.35 6.24 -10.89
N ILE A 369 9.42 4.94 -11.10
CA ILE A 369 8.46 4.21 -11.93
C ILE A 369 7.18 3.99 -11.10
N GLU A 370 6.02 4.21 -11.71
CA GLU A 370 4.69 4.07 -11.08
C GLU A 370 3.88 2.91 -11.69
N ALA A 371 4.09 2.63 -12.98
CA ALA A 371 3.52 1.49 -13.68
C ALA A 371 4.44 1.00 -14.80
N LEU A 372 4.19 -0.20 -15.29
CA LEU A 372 4.87 -0.77 -16.46
C LEU A 372 3.93 -1.61 -17.32
N SER A 373 4.37 -1.89 -18.54
CA SER A 373 3.75 -2.83 -19.46
C SER A 373 4.86 -3.59 -20.19
N MET A 374 4.69 -4.91 -20.37
CA MET A 374 5.65 -5.79 -21.04
C MET A 374 4.97 -6.70 -22.04
N GLU A 375 5.61 -6.94 -23.16
CA GLU A 375 5.11 -7.87 -24.19
C GLU A 375 6.26 -8.60 -24.87
N LEU A 376 5.94 -9.74 -25.48
CA LEU A 376 6.87 -10.50 -26.29
C LEU A 376 6.65 -10.20 -27.78
N THR A 377 7.67 -10.40 -28.60
CA THR A 377 7.59 -10.28 -30.06
C THR A 377 7.77 -11.63 -30.76
N ASP A 378 7.52 -11.65 -32.06
CA ASP A 378 7.85 -12.75 -32.98
C ASP A 378 7.32 -14.12 -32.51
N ASP A 379 8.13 -15.16 -32.56
CA ASP A 379 7.71 -16.53 -32.23
C ASP A 379 7.53 -16.73 -30.72
N LEU A 380 8.27 -15.98 -29.90
CA LEU A 380 8.02 -15.95 -28.46
C LEU A 380 6.60 -15.48 -28.12
N GLN A 381 6.06 -14.48 -28.81
CA GLN A 381 4.70 -13.99 -28.60
C GLN A 381 3.63 -15.06 -28.91
N LYS A 382 3.90 -15.90 -29.91
CA LYS A 382 2.99 -16.97 -30.36
C LYS A 382 3.01 -18.15 -29.39
N SER A 383 4.16 -18.43 -28.80
CA SER A 383 4.38 -19.63 -27.97
C SER A 383 4.26 -19.39 -26.46
N TYR A 384 4.40 -18.13 -26.01
CA TYR A 384 4.34 -17.79 -24.59
C TYR A 384 3.39 -16.64 -24.27
N ASP A 385 2.98 -16.62 -23.02
CA ASP A 385 2.44 -15.45 -22.34
C ASP A 385 3.48 -14.93 -21.34
N VAL A 386 3.71 -13.61 -21.35
CA VAL A 386 4.53 -12.92 -20.34
C VAL A 386 3.61 -12.35 -19.27
N TRP A 387 3.78 -12.85 -18.05
CA TRP A 387 3.07 -12.39 -16.87
C TRP A 387 4.00 -11.55 -16.00
N TYR A 388 3.50 -10.43 -15.50
CA TYR A 388 4.25 -9.58 -14.60
C TYR A 388 3.34 -8.93 -13.56
N ARG A 389 3.88 -8.74 -12.35
CA ARG A 389 3.23 -8.00 -11.29
C ARG A 389 4.20 -7.11 -10.56
N VAL A 390 3.68 -6.10 -9.90
CA VAL A 390 4.48 -5.07 -9.25
C VAL A 390 4.09 -4.91 -7.78
N HIS A 391 5.07 -4.55 -6.96
CA HIS A 391 4.88 -4.18 -5.57
C HIS A 391 4.83 -2.65 -5.49
N VAL A 392 3.67 -2.08 -5.16
CA VAL A 392 3.46 -0.62 -5.07
C VAL A 392 3.48 -0.18 -3.61
N GLN A 393 3.96 1.03 -3.32
CA GLN A 393 3.87 1.60 -1.97
C GLN A 393 2.44 1.50 -1.41
N THR A 394 2.32 1.20 -0.12
CA THR A 394 1.05 1.07 0.64
C THR A 394 0.10 -0.04 0.18
N LEU A 395 0.13 -0.45 -1.10
CA LEU A 395 -0.65 -1.54 -1.67
C LEU A 395 0.09 -2.89 -1.59
N GLY A 396 1.41 -2.91 -1.71
CA GLY A 396 2.15 -4.16 -1.85
C GLY A 396 1.93 -4.82 -3.21
N TRP A 397 1.97 -6.16 -3.27
CA TRP A 397 1.83 -6.91 -4.53
C TRP A 397 0.42 -6.81 -5.10
N MET A 398 0.35 -6.19 -6.29
CA MET A 398 -0.85 -6.11 -7.13
C MET A 398 -1.05 -7.42 -7.92
N ALA A 399 -2.18 -7.54 -8.62
CA ALA A 399 -2.45 -8.71 -9.46
C ALA A 399 -1.49 -8.81 -10.64
N TRP A 400 -1.44 -10.00 -11.24
CA TRP A 400 -0.68 -10.24 -12.46
C TRP A 400 -1.34 -9.56 -13.67
N ALA A 401 -0.55 -8.79 -14.41
CA ALA A 401 -0.85 -8.34 -15.77
C ALA A 401 -0.22 -9.30 -16.77
N LYS A 402 -0.79 -9.36 -17.98
CA LYS A 402 -0.32 -10.21 -19.08
C LYS A 402 -0.15 -9.41 -20.38
N ASN A 403 0.87 -9.73 -21.17
CA ASN A 403 1.00 -9.35 -22.60
C ASN A 403 0.53 -7.92 -22.94
N GLY A 404 1.24 -6.92 -22.45
CA GLY A 404 0.97 -5.51 -22.76
C GLY A 404 -0.03 -4.83 -21.82
N GLU A 405 -0.75 -5.58 -20.96
CA GLU A 405 -1.60 -5.00 -19.91
C GLU A 405 -0.78 -4.13 -18.93
N VAL A 406 -1.41 -3.15 -18.29
CA VAL A 406 -0.68 -2.29 -17.34
C VAL A 406 -0.58 -2.96 -15.98
N ALA A 407 0.62 -2.96 -15.39
CA ALA A 407 0.83 -3.31 -13.98
C ALA A 407 1.29 -2.07 -13.19
N GLY A 408 0.61 -1.75 -12.09
CA GLY A 408 0.95 -0.64 -11.20
C GLY A 408 -0.12 0.44 -11.17
N THR A 409 0.31 1.68 -10.96
CA THR A 409 -0.60 2.82 -10.80
C THR A 409 -0.30 3.96 -11.75
N THR A 410 -1.33 4.65 -12.25
CA THR A 410 -1.16 5.89 -13.00
C THR A 410 -1.89 7.06 -12.33
N GLY A 411 -1.24 8.23 -12.26
CA GLY A 411 -1.81 9.44 -11.66
C GLY A 411 -1.95 9.44 -10.13
N LEU A 412 -1.60 8.34 -9.45
CA LEU A 412 -1.72 8.21 -7.98
C LEU A 412 -0.46 8.58 -7.21
N SER A 413 0.59 9.00 -7.91
CA SER A 413 1.90 9.32 -7.32
C SER A 413 2.52 8.18 -6.49
N ALA A 414 2.14 6.93 -6.78
CA ALA A 414 2.57 5.78 -6.00
C ALA A 414 3.77 5.09 -6.65
N ARG A 415 4.88 4.99 -5.90
CA ARG A 415 6.10 4.35 -6.39
C ARG A 415 5.95 2.84 -6.46
N MET A 416 6.50 2.24 -7.50
CA MET A 416 6.87 0.84 -7.52
C MET A 416 8.14 0.63 -6.68
N GLU A 417 8.18 -0.47 -5.93
CA GLU A 417 9.36 -0.90 -5.15
C GLU A 417 9.97 -2.19 -5.72
N GLY A 418 9.16 -3.06 -6.32
CA GLY A 418 9.61 -4.33 -6.88
C GLY A 418 8.74 -4.85 -8.04
N VAL A 419 9.28 -5.81 -8.80
CA VAL A 419 8.63 -6.49 -9.94
C VAL A 419 8.94 -7.98 -9.93
N GLN A 420 8.00 -8.80 -10.41
CA GLN A 420 8.20 -10.21 -10.75
C GLN A 420 7.72 -10.45 -12.18
N VAL A 421 8.45 -11.29 -12.92
CA VAL A 421 8.12 -11.66 -14.30
C VAL A 421 8.20 -13.17 -14.46
N VAL A 422 7.22 -13.76 -15.15
CA VAL A 422 7.10 -15.20 -15.40
C VAL A 422 6.69 -15.40 -16.85
N LEU A 423 7.38 -16.30 -17.55
CA LEU A 423 6.90 -16.84 -18.82
C LEU A 423 6.11 -18.14 -18.59
N THR A 424 4.98 -18.26 -19.27
CA THR A 424 4.19 -19.49 -19.34
C THR A 424 3.93 -19.86 -20.79
N ALA A 425 3.69 -21.13 -21.08
CA ALA A 425 3.19 -21.53 -22.40
C ALA A 425 1.91 -20.73 -22.75
N LYS A 426 1.71 -20.48 -24.04
CA LYS A 426 0.56 -19.70 -24.53
C LYS A 426 -0.75 -20.26 -24.00
N GLY A 427 -1.58 -19.40 -23.40
CA GLY A 427 -2.90 -19.79 -22.89
C GLY A 427 -2.88 -20.59 -21.59
N ALA A 428 -1.70 -20.84 -21.00
CA ALA A 428 -1.61 -21.45 -19.68
C ALA A 428 -2.23 -20.53 -18.60
N PRO A 429 -2.69 -21.10 -17.47
CA PRO A 429 -3.22 -20.32 -16.36
C PRO A 429 -2.22 -19.27 -15.83
N SER A 430 -2.75 -18.18 -15.26
CA SER A 430 -1.95 -17.17 -14.54
C SER A 430 -1.06 -17.82 -13.49
N PRO A 431 0.15 -17.27 -13.25
CA PRO A 431 0.95 -17.64 -12.10
C PRO A 431 0.18 -17.46 -10.79
N SER A 432 0.63 -18.15 -9.76
CA SER A 432 0.00 -18.13 -8.44
C SER A 432 -0.10 -16.72 -7.84
N ALA A 433 -1.22 -16.46 -7.17
CA ALA A 433 -1.53 -15.21 -6.46
C ALA A 433 -0.93 -15.16 -5.04
N GLN A 434 0.01 -16.04 -4.66
CA GLN A 434 0.61 -16.00 -3.33
C GLN A 434 1.26 -14.63 -3.05
N GLY A 435 0.92 -14.06 -1.88
CA GLY A 435 1.35 -12.73 -1.46
C GLY A 435 0.62 -11.56 -2.11
N GLN A 436 -0.33 -11.80 -3.01
CA GLN A 436 -1.16 -10.77 -3.63
C GLN A 436 -2.11 -10.17 -2.59
N ARG A 437 -1.99 -8.86 -2.36
CA ARG A 437 -2.88 -8.13 -1.44
C ARG A 437 -4.11 -7.55 -2.14
N PHE A 438 -4.02 -7.36 -3.45
CA PHE A 438 -5.00 -6.60 -4.22
C PHE A 438 -5.37 -7.32 -5.52
N SER A 439 -6.65 -7.27 -5.91
CA SER A 439 -7.23 -8.02 -7.03
C SER A 439 -6.98 -7.40 -8.40
N LEU A 440 -6.60 -6.12 -8.46
CA LEU A 440 -6.33 -5.41 -9.70
C LEU A 440 -4.84 -5.36 -10.03
N ALA A 441 -4.51 -5.50 -11.31
CA ALA A 441 -3.14 -5.34 -11.81
C ALA A 441 -2.81 -3.86 -12.05
N LYS A 442 -3.83 -3.06 -12.39
CA LYS A 442 -3.76 -1.61 -12.65
C LYS A 442 -4.68 -0.84 -11.71
N LEU A 443 -4.25 0.34 -11.29
CA LEU A 443 -5.11 1.30 -10.61
C LEU A 443 -4.84 2.74 -11.08
N ASP A 444 -5.87 3.42 -11.56
CA ASP A 444 -5.77 4.80 -12.00
C ASP A 444 -6.34 5.78 -10.96
N VAL A 445 -5.94 7.04 -11.08
CA VAL A 445 -6.50 8.14 -10.29
C VAL A 445 -8.04 8.12 -10.33
N GLN A 446 -8.64 8.21 -9.15
CA GLN A 446 -10.08 8.35 -8.98
C GLN A 446 -10.36 9.77 -8.50
N GLN A 447 -11.43 10.37 -9.01
CA GLN A 447 -11.84 11.73 -8.70
C GLN A 447 -13.30 11.78 -8.24
N ILE A 448 -13.61 12.80 -7.46
CA ILE A 448 -14.97 13.15 -7.07
C ILE A 448 -15.30 14.57 -7.50
N GLU A 449 -16.57 14.76 -7.83
CA GLU A 449 -17.19 16.06 -8.05
C GLU A 449 -18.26 16.26 -6.98
N TYR A 450 -18.33 17.47 -6.44
CA TYR A 450 -19.32 17.80 -5.42
C TYR A 450 -19.76 19.24 -5.51
N SER A 451 -20.98 19.49 -5.06
CA SER A 451 -21.56 20.83 -4.97
C SER A 451 -22.31 20.97 -3.65
N ALA A 452 -22.55 22.22 -3.25
CA ALA A 452 -23.36 22.58 -2.11
C ALA A 452 -24.39 23.65 -2.47
N SER A 453 -25.52 23.63 -1.76
CA SER A 453 -26.56 24.64 -1.82
C SER A 453 -26.52 25.49 -0.54
N GLN A 454 -26.58 26.82 -0.67
CA GLN A 454 -26.41 27.75 0.45
C GLN A 454 -27.73 28.45 0.84
N SER A 455 -27.85 28.93 2.07
CA SER A 455 -28.97 29.78 2.46
C SER A 455 -28.98 31.07 1.64
N GLY A 456 -30.11 31.39 1.00
CA GLY A 456 -30.24 32.59 0.17
C GLY A 456 -29.52 32.52 -1.18
N GLY A 457 -29.09 31.33 -1.62
CA GLY A 457 -28.52 31.07 -2.95
C GLY A 457 -28.78 29.62 -3.38
N GLY A 458 -28.89 29.33 -4.68
CA GLY A 458 -29.13 27.96 -5.14
C GLY A 458 -27.91 27.05 -5.00
N TRP A 459 -27.94 25.94 -5.74
CA TRP A 459 -26.77 25.10 -5.98
C TRP A 459 -25.64 25.90 -6.63
N GLN A 460 -24.42 25.71 -6.12
CA GLN A 460 -23.21 26.25 -6.73
C GLN A 460 -22.71 25.34 -7.86
N PRO A 461 -21.79 25.81 -8.73
CA PRO A 461 -21.08 24.93 -9.65
C PRO A 461 -20.39 23.79 -8.91
N GLU A 462 -20.29 22.63 -9.55
CA GLU A 462 -19.54 21.51 -9.01
C GLU A 462 -18.04 21.82 -8.98
N VAL A 463 -17.39 21.31 -7.95
CA VAL A 463 -15.94 21.41 -7.75
C VAL A 463 -15.34 20.02 -7.59
N GLN A 464 -14.05 19.91 -7.88
CA GLN A 464 -13.30 18.65 -7.83
C GLN A 464 -12.54 18.49 -6.49
N ASP A 465 -11.89 17.33 -6.32
CA ASP A 465 -11.01 16.98 -5.21
C ASP A 465 -10.30 18.17 -4.54
N GLY A 466 -10.60 18.38 -3.25
CA GLY A 466 -9.97 19.35 -2.38
C GLY A 466 -10.42 20.80 -2.54
N SER A 467 -11.19 21.10 -3.58
CA SER A 467 -11.70 22.45 -3.86
C SER A 467 -12.79 22.91 -2.88
N LEU A 468 -13.03 24.21 -2.77
CA LEU A 468 -14.04 24.73 -1.85
C LEU A 468 -15.46 24.59 -2.44
N ALA A 469 -16.37 23.93 -1.74
CA ALA A 469 -17.82 24.03 -1.98
C ALA A 469 -18.47 24.84 -0.84
N GLY A 470 -19.19 25.92 -1.16
CA GLY A 470 -19.75 26.87 -0.20
C GLY A 470 -18.98 28.19 -0.11
N SER A 471 -19.08 28.86 1.03
CA SER A 471 -18.32 30.09 1.32
C SER A 471 -17.97 30.17 2.79
N THR A 472 -16.84 30.80 3.13
CA THR A 472 -16.37 30.92 4.52
C THR A 472 -16.58 32.34 5.03
N GLY A 473 -17.09 32.52 6.25
CA GLY A 473 -17.15 33.81 6.91
C GLY A 473 -18.23 34.77 6.39
N GLN A 474 -19.09 34.32 5.47
CA GLN A 474 -20.22 35.10 4.94
C GLN A 474 -21.54 34.83 5.68
N SER A 475 -21.53 34.01 6.74
CA SER A 475 -22.73 33.58 7.48
C SER A 475 -23.79 32.91 6.60
N LYS A 476 -23.37 32.28 5.49
CA LYS A 476 -24.23 31.52 4.59
C LYS A 476 -24.16 30.04 4.95
N ALA A 477 -25.22 29.51 5.55
CA ALA A 477 -25.30 28.12 5.93
C ALA A 477 -25.50 27.23 4.70
N LEU A 478 -24.79 26.11 4.62
CA LEU A 478 -25.14 25.04 3.68
C LEU A 478 -26.48 24.43 4.10
N GLN A 479 -27.32 24.12 3.13
CA GLN A 479 -28.62 23.47 3.32
C GLN A 479 -28.65 22.05 2.74
N ALA A 480 -27.88 21.80 1.69
CA ALA A 480 -27.68 20.48 1.11
C ALA A 480 -26.33 20.38 0.38
N PHE A 481 -25.87 19.17 0.14
CA PHE A 481 -24.72 18.87 -0.72
C PHE A 481 -24.95 17.58 -1.50
N LEU A 482 -24.21 17.41 -2.60
CA LEU A 482 -24.14 16.17 -3.36
C LEU A 482 -22.68 15.87 -3.71
N VAL A 483 -22.39 14.58 -3.84
CA VAL A 483 -21.08 14.06 -4.25
C VAL A 483 -21.30 12.96 -5.27
N ARG A 484 -20.49 12.97 -6.34
CA ARG A 484 -20.43 11.89 -7.32
C ARG A 484 -18.99 11.57 -7.64
N ARG A 485 -18.75 10.33 -8.05
CA ARG A 485 -17.47 9.94 -8.64
C ARG A 485 -17.47 10.37 -10.11
N SER A 486 -16.35 10.89 -10.59
CA SER A 486 -16.17 11.33 -11.98
C SER A 486 -15.21 10.42 -12.74
N GLY A 487 -15.25 10.50 -14.07
CA GLY A 487 -14.39 9.72 -14.97
C GLY A 487 -14.90 8.31 -15.30
N ASN A 488 -14.03 7.48 -15.91
CA ASN A 488 -14.35 6.09 -16.24
C ASN A 488 -14.31 5.22 -14.98
N THR A 489 -15.47 4.68 -14.58
CA THR A 489 -15.62 3.87 -13.36
C THR A 489 -15.78 2.38 -13.63
N SER A 490 -15.77 1.95 -14.90
CA SER A 490 -16.16 0.58 -15.29
C SER A 490 -15.26 -0.52 -14.73
N GLU A 491 -13.97 -0.22 -14.50
CA GLU A 491 -12.98 -1.20 -14.02
C GLU A 491 -12.94 -1.34 -12.49
N LEU A 492 -13.42 -0.33 -11.76
CA LEU A 492 -13.36 -0.27 -10.30
C LEU A 492 -14.73 0.03 -9.73
N GLN A 493 -15.43 -0.98 -9.21
CA GLN A 493 -16.78 -0.80 -8.67
C GLN A 493 -16.81 -0.09 -7.31
N GLY A 494 -17.92 0.59 -7.01
CA GLY A 494 -18.15 1.28 -5.75
C GLY A 494 -18.35 2.79 -5.90
N ASN A 495 -19.01 3.38 -4.90
CA ASN A 495 -19.44 4.78 -4.89
C ASN A 495 -18.94 5.52 -3.63
N VAL A 496 -19.04 6.84 -3.66
CA VAL A 496 -19.02 7.67 -2.44
C VAL A 496 -20.43 7.71 -1.88
N GLN A 497 -20.59 7.21 -0.65
CA GLN A 497 -21.81 7.33 0.13
C GLN A 497 -21.66 8.50 1.10
N TYR A 498 -22.69 9.31 1.27
CA TYR A 498 -22.65 10.48 2.13
C TYR A 498 -24.01 10.80 2.74
N ARG A 499 -24.00 11.49 3.88
CA ARG A 499 -25.22 11.95 4.54
C ARG A 499 -24.97 13.24 5.32
N ALA A 500 -26.07 13.92 5.66
CA ALA A 500 -26.05 15.17 6.38
C ALA A 500 -26.82 15.07 7.70
N PHE A 501 -26.29 15.69 8.74
CA PHE A 501 -26.98 15.97 9.99
C PHE A 501 -27.61 17.36 9.86
N VAL A 502 -28.94 17.39 9.73
CA VAL A 502 -29.71 18.61 9.45
C VAL A 502 -30.38 19.12 10.72
N GLN A 503 -30.41 20.45 10.88
CA GLN A 503 -31.12 21.11 11.97
C GLN A 503 -32.52 20.52 12.17
N ASN A 504 -32.85 20.15 13.41
CA ASN A 504 -34.13 19.56 13.83
C ASN A 504 -34.53 18.22 13.15
N LYS A 505 -33.73 17.69 12.22
CA LYS A 505 -33.96 16.39 11.56
C LYS A 505 -32.91 15.34 11.89
N ARG A 506 -31.75 15.74 12.44
CA ARG A 506 -30.60 14.88 12.72
C ARG A 506 -30.06 14.25 11.43
N TRP A 507 -29.45 13.06 11.51
CA TRP A 507 -28.97 12.33 10.33
C TRP A 507 -30.12 11.95 9.41
N LEU A 508 -30.03 12.38 8.16
CA LEU A 508 -30.82 11.84 7.07
C LEU A 508 -30.17 10.56 6.51
N ASP A 509 -30.90 9.86 5.63
CA ASP A 509 -30.44 8.64 4.98
C ASP A 509 -29.19 8.87 4.13
N TRP A 510 -28.40 7.81 4.00
CA TRP A 510 -27.24 7.78 3.11
C TRP A 510 -27.67 7.97 1.65
N GLN A 511 -26.96 8.84 0.95
CA GLN A 511 -27.06 9.13 -0.47
C GLN A 511 -25.78 8.67 -1.17
N GLU A 512 -25.85 8.49 -2.48
CA GLU A 512 -24.70 8.21 -3.35
C GLU A 512 -24.99 8.69 -4.77
N ALA A 513 -24.00 8.60 -5.66
CA ALA A 513 -24.16 8.86 -7.10
C ALA A 513 -24.84 10.20 -7.46
N GLY A 514 -24.49 11.28 -6.74
CA GLY A 514 -25.05 12.62 -6.95
C GLY A 514 -26.42 12.89 -6.31
N GLY A 515 -26.95 11.98 -5.49
CA GLY A 515 -28.17 12.22 -4.70
C GLY A 515 -28.06 13.40 -3.71
N GLN A 516 -29.18 14.06 -3.40
CA GLN A 516 -29.17 15.20 -2.49
C GLN A 516 -29.07 14.76 -1.01
N ALA A 517 -28.01 15.16 -0.31
CA ALA A 517 -27.92 15.05 1.15
C ALA A 517 -28.21 16.40 1.83
N GLY A 518 -29.33 16.48 2.54
CA GLY A 518 -29.83 17.71 3.19
C GLY A 518 -31.20 18.12 2.67
N THR A 519 -31.57 19.37 2.87
CA THR A 519 -32.89 19.91 2.53
C THR A 519 -32.74 21.24 1.78
N VAL A 520 -33.26 21.33 0.56
CA VAL A 520 -33.32 22.60 -0.18
C VAL A 520 -34.69 23.24 0.01
N GLY A 521 -34.74 24.56 0.23
CA GLY A 521 -35.99 25.32 0.35
C GLY A 521 -36.65 25.31 1.73
N GLU A 522 -36.19 24.48 2.66
CA GLU A 522 -36.76 24.40 4.02
C GLU A 522 -36.12 25.37 5.02
N GLY A 523 -35.07 26.10 4.64
CA GLY A 523 -34.38 27.03 5.55
C GLY A 523 -33.49 26.36 6.60
N LEU A 524 -33.36 25.03 6.59
CA LEU A 524 -32.61 24.28 7.58
C LEU A 524 -31.12 24.17 7.20
N ARG A 525 -30.25 24.42 8.19
CA ARG A 525 -28.79 24.31 8.04
C ARG A 525 -28.30 22.86 8.18
N LEU A 526 -27.19 22.56 7.53
CA LEU A 526 -26.34 21.41 7.87
C LEU A 526 -25.51 21.73 9.12
N GLU A 527 -25.40 20.78 10.05
CA GLU A 527 -24.54 20.89 11.23
C GLU A 527 -23.37 19.90 11.21
N ALA A 528 -23.53 18.75 10.58
CA ALA A 528 -22.47 17.77 10.38
C ALA A 528 -22.67 16.97 9.09
N VAL A 529 -21.61 16.35 8.59
CA VAL A 529 -21.63 15.45 7.43
C VAL A 529 -20.80 14.20 7.70
N GLN A 530 -21.12 13.12 6.99
CA GLN A 530 -20.31 11.92 6.91
C GLN A 530 -20.20 11.48 5.45
N MET A 531 -19.04 10.96 5.05
CA MET A 531 -18.81 10.37 3.74
C MET A 531 -18.00 9.08 3.92
N ARG A 532 -18.35 8.03 3.18
CA ARG A 532 -17.63 6.75 3.18
C ARG A 532 -17.62 6.15 1.77
N LEU A 533 -16.70 5.23 1.52
CA LEU A 533 -16.62 4.51 0.25
C LEU A 533 -17.31 3.15 0.33
N SER A 534 -17.84 2.67 -0.79
CA SER A 534 -18.42 1.34 -0.93
C SER A 534 -17.69 0.50 -2.00
N GLY A 535 -17.98 -0.79 -2.06
CA GLY A 535 -17.46 -1.69 -3.11
C GLY A 535 -15.93 -1.85 -3.11
N GLU A 536 -15.37 -2.10 -4.29
CA GLU A 536 -13.92 -2.20 -4.48
C GLU A 536 -13.21 -0.88 -4.20
N LEU A 537 -13.84 0.26 -4.54
CA LEU A 537 -13.28 1.60 -4.30
C LEU A 537 -12.78 1.78 -2.86
N ALA A 538 -13.53 1.30 -1.86
CA ALA A 538 -13.17 1.36 -0.44
C ALA A 538 -11.94 0.52 -0.05
N LYS A 539 -11.52 -0.44 -0.89
CA LYS A 539 -10.32 -1.24 -0.67
C LYS A 539 -9.07 -0.48 -1.06
N TYR A 540 -9.16 0.37 -2.09
CA TYR A 540 -8.03 1.03 -2.72
C TYR A 540 -7.89 2.51 -2.35
N PHE A 541 -8.97 3.15 -1.94
CA PHE A 541 -9.01 4.56 -1.62
C PHE A 541 -9.57 4.81 -0.23
N ASP A 542 -9.22 5.97 0.31
CA ASP A 542 -9.85 6.60 1.46
C ASP A 542 -10.52 7.90 1.00
N VAL A 543 -11.67 8.25 1.58
CA VAL A 543 -12.30 9.57 1.38
C VAL A 543 -12.02 10.47 2.57
N TYR A 544 -11.39 11.61 2.29
CA TYR A 544 -11.14 12.66 3.28
C TYR A 544 -12.05 13.84 3.03
N TYR A 545 -12.64 14.39 4.08
CA TYR A 545 -13.51 15.55 4.00
C TYR A 545 -13.43 16.38 5.28
N GLN A 546 -13.66 17.69 5.17
CA GLN A 546 -13.70 18.60 6.30
C GLN A 546 -14.79 19.66 6.12
N SER A 547 -15.23 20.23 7.24
CA SER A 547 -16.28 21.24 7.29
C SER A 547 -15.76 22.54 7.88
N HIS A 548 -16.10 23.66 7.24
CA HIS A 548 -15.98 24.98 7.83
C HIS A 548 -17.27 25.28 8.61
N VAL A 549 -17.18 25.42 9.93
CA VAL A 549 -18.32 25.60 10.82
C VAL A 549 -18.34 27.02 11.38
N SER A 550 -19.50 27.66 11.36
CA SER A 550 -19.70 28.99 11.92
C SER A 550 -19.28 29.05 13.40
N GLY A 551 -18.37 29.97 13.73
CA GLY A 551 -17.80 30.13 15.08
C GLY A 551 -16.64 29.19 15.43
N TYR A 552 -16.35 28.17 14.62
CA TYR A 552 -15.18 27.29 14.80
C TYR A 552 -14.15 27.39 13.68
N GLY A 553 -14.55 27.83 12.48
CA GLY A 553 -13.68 27.81 11.30
C GLY A 553 -13.57 26.40 10.72
N TRP A 554 -12.44 26.10 10.07
CA TRP A 554 -12.15 24.75 9.60
C TRP A 554 -11.89 23.80 10.77
N LEU A 555 -12.68 22.74 10.85
CA LEU A 555 -12.32 21.55 11.62
C LEU A 555 -11.32 20.70 10.83
N ASP A 556 -10.66 19.78 11.53
CA ASP A 556 -9.69 18.87 10.91
C ASP A 556 -10.37 17.93 9.90
N TRP A 557 -9.56 17.23 9.09
CA TRP A 557 -10.07 16.26 8.12
C TRP A 557 -10.65 15.03 8.81
N ALA A 558 -11.92 14.76 8.54
CA ALA A 558 -12.56 13.48 8.76
C ALA A 558 -12.18 12.50 7.65
N ARG A 559 -12.23 11.21 7.98
CA ARG A 559 -11.95 10.09 7.07
C ARG A 559 -13.03 9.03 7.18
N ASP A 560 -13.43 8.43 6.06
CA ASP A 560 -14.18 7.17 5.96
C ASP A 560 -15.28 6.96 7.03
N GLY A 561 -16.30 7.80 7.00
CA GLY A 561 -17.49 7.70 7.84
C GLY A 561 -17.37 8.45 9.18
N GLN A 562 -16.21 9.02 9.51
CA GLN A 562 -16.06 9.90 10.66
C GLN A 562 -16.95 11.15 10.55
N THR A 563 -17.52 11.61 11.65
CA THR A 563 -18.28 12.86 11.63
C THR A 563 -17.35 14.04 11.32
N SER A 564 -17.78 14.92 10.41
CA SER A 564 -17.20 16.24 10.19
C SER A 564 -18.24 17.31 10.51
N GLY A 565 -17.91 18.28 11.37
CA GLY A 565 -18.83 19.37 11.75
C GLY A 565 -19.14 19.44 13.25
N SER A 566 -20.31 19.95 13.61
CA SER A 566 -20.68 20.32 14.98
C SER A 566 -22.06 19.81 15.41
N ALA A 567 -22.31 18.50 15.24
CA ALA A 567 -23.61 17.90 15.51
C ALA A 567 -24.16 18.25 16.91
N GLY A 568 -25.35 18.86 16.96
CA GLY A 568 -26.07 19.16 18.20
C GLY A 568 -25.68 20.47 18.89
N TYR A 569 -24.71 21.23 18.36
CA TYR A 569 -24.33 22.56 18.87
C TYR A 569 -25.07 23.72 18.19
N SER A 570 -26.00 23.45 17.27
CA SER A 570 -26.75 24.47 16.54
C SER A 570 -25.88 25.43 15.72
N ARG A 571 -24.70 24.99 15.26
CA ARG A 571 -23.81 25.76 14.40
C ARG A 571 -23.91 25.26 12.96
N ALA A 572 -23.94 26.20 12.02
CA ALA A 572 -24.03 25.88 10.59
C ALA A 572 -22.68 25.51 10.00
N ILE A 573 -22.66 24.50 9.13
CA ILE A 573 -21.59 24.34 8.14
C ILE A 573 -21.78 25.42 7.07
N GLU A 574 -20.71 26.12 6.71
CA GLU A 574 -20.71 27.16 5.67
C GLU A 574 -20.01 26.69 4.38
N ALA A 575 -19.06 25.75 4.51
CA ALA A 575 -18.34 25.18 3.38
C ALA A 575 -17.82 23.76 3.66
N LEU A 576 -17.53 23.02 2.59
CA LEU A 576 -16.95 21.68 2.57
C LEU A 576 -15.72 21.62 1.68
N ARG A 577 -14.81 20.70 2.00
CA ARG A 577 -13.80 20.15 1.09
C ARG A 577 -13.85 18.63 1.18
N ALA A 578 -13.69 17.95 0.07
CA ALA A 578 -13.61 16.49 0.01
C ALA A 578 -12.63 16.06 -1.09
N LYS A 579 -11.92 14.95 -0.90
CA LYS A 579 -11.09 14.32 -1.93
C LYS A 579 -10.86 12.82 -1.69
N LEU A 580 -10.57 12.10 -2.76
CA LEU A 580 -10.08 10.73 -2.68
C LEU A 580 -8.56 10.73 -2.58
N VAL A 581 -8.03 9.80 -1.80
CA VAL A 581 -6.59 9.52 -1.75
C VAL A 581 -6.36 8.03 -1.78
N LEU A 582 -5.20 7.61 -2.29
CA LEU A 582 -4.81 6.22 -2.26
C LEU A 582 -4.74 5.74 -0.81
N LYS A 583 -5.27 4.54 -0.56
CA LYS A 583 -5.37 4.00 0.79
C LYS A 583 -4.01 3.83 1.45
N GLY A 584 -3.94 4.26 2.71
CA GLY A 584 -2.72 4.20 3.51
C GLY A 584 -1.68 5.27 3.16
N THR A 585 -2.02 6.26 2.34
CA THR A 585 -1.23 7.48 2.16
C THR A 585 -1.58 8.53 3.21
N ASP A 586 -0.77 9.59 3.29
CA ASP A 586 -0.97 10.66 4.27
C ASP A 586 -2.29 11.42 4.05
N ALA A 587 -2.90 11.82 5.17
CA ALA A 587 -4.07 12.68 5.14
C ALA A 587 -3.75 14.03 4.48
N PRO A 588 -4.74 14.71 3.85
CA PRO A 588 -4.52 16.04 3.26
C PRO A 588 -4.17 17.13 4.30
N GLY A 589 -4.38 16.87 5.59
CA GLY A 589 -4.08 17.76 6.70
C GLY A 589 -4.25 17.07 8.04
N LYS A 590 -4.34 17.86 9.12
CA LYS A 590 -4.60 17.34 10.48
C LYS A 590 -5.93 16.59 10.53
N THR A 591 -6.03 15.58 11.41
CA THR A 591 -7.19 14.69 11.58
C THR A 591 -7.61 14.54 13.05
N LEU A 592 -7.11 15.40 13.94
CA LEU A 592 -7.26 15.22 15.40
C LEU A 592 -8.66 15.63 15.88
N ARG A 593 -9.23 16.68 15.29
CA ARG A 593 -10.52 17.24 15.69
C ARG A 593 -11.46 17.44 14.49
N PRO A 594 -11.90 16.36 13.81
CA PRO A 594 -12.77 16.48 12.65
C PRO A 594 -14.19 16.93 13.00
N ALA A 595 -14.63 16.69 14.23
CA ALA A 595 -15.92 17.12 14.72
C ALA A 595 -15.88 17.64 16.17
N VAL A 596 -16.91 18.43 16.50
CA VAL A 596 -17.27 18.84 17.86
C VAL A 596 -18.70 18.39 18.11
N VAL A 597 -18.87 17.25 18.76
CA VAL A 597 -20.19 16.62 18.92
C VAL A 597 -20.72 16.91 20.32
N LYS A 598 -21.97 17.38 20.41
CA LYS A 598 -22.62 17.54 21.70
C LYS A 598 -22.87 16.16 22.29
N THR A 599 -22.48 15.97 23.55
CA THR A 599 -22.54 14.66 24.20
C THR A 599 -23.44 14.67 25.43
N SER A 600 -23.93 13.49 25.76
CA SER A 600 -24.57 13.19 27.05
C SER A 600 -23.93 11.93 27.65
N VAL A 601 -24.07 11.76 28.95
CA VAL A 601 -23.51 10.62 29.68
C VAL A 601 -24.63 9.81 30.26
N ARG A 602 -24.53 8.48 30.23
CA ARG A 602 -25.48 7.57 30.90
C ARG A 602 -24.75 6.36 31.46
N ARG A 603 -25.37 5.71 32.44
CA ARG A 603 -24.88 4.46 33.00
C ARG A 603 -25.71 3.30 32.45
N ASP A 604 -25.07 2.43 31.67
CA ASP A 604 -25.72 1.32 30.98
C ASP A 604 -25.00 0.01 31.27
N GLY A 605 -25.72 -0.99 31.80
CA GLY A 605 -25.13 -2.29 32.15
C GLY A 605 -23.97 -2.18 33.15
N GLY A 606 -24.02 -1.18 34.05
CA GLY A 606 -22.99 -0.92 35.05
C GLY A 606 -21.84 -0.01 34.60
N ALA A 607 -21.67 0.23 33.30
CA ALA A 607 -20.61 1.06 32.74
C ALA A 607 -21.09 2.47 32.38
N TRP A 608 -20.22 3.47 32.55
CA TRP A 608 -20.46 4.83 32.10
C TRP A 608 -20.15 4.96 30.60
N ARG A 609 -21.11 5.49 29.84
CA ARG A 609 -21.00 5.70 28.39
C ARG A 609 -21.28 7.13 28.00
N VAL A 610 -20.58 7.59 26.97
CA VAL A 610 -20.77 8.88 26.33
C VAL A 610 -21.54 8.67 25.02
N TYR A 611 -22.64 9.39 24.87
CA TYR A 611 -23.53 9.38 23.72
C TYR A 611 -23.43 10.72 22.98
N GLY A 612 -22.93 10.69 21.75
CA GLY A 612 -22.92 11.85 20.87
C GLY A 612 -24.26 12.06 20.18
N GLU A 613 -24.62 13.32 19.94
CA GLU A 613 -25.81 13.66 19.14
C GLU A 613 -25.69 13.12 17.69
N ASP A 614 -24.48 12.87 17.21
CA ASP A 614 -24.20 12.21 15.93
C ASP A 614 -24.39 10.67 15.96
N GLY A 615 -24.85 10.10 17.08
CA GLY A 615 -25.05 8.67 17.26
C GLY A 615 -23.79 7.89 17.67
N SER A 616 -22.65 8.57 17.87
CA SER A 616 -21.46 7.92 18.42
C SER A 616 -21.69 7.46 19.87
N VAL A 617 -21.14 6.29 20.21
CA VAL A 617 -21.20 5.73 21.57
C VAL A 617 -19.80 5.26 21.95
N SER A 618 -19.32 5.68 23.11
CA SER A 618 -18.02 5.25 23.64
C SER A 618 -18.06 5.04 25.15
N ASN A 619 -17.15 4.23 25.68
CA ASN A 619 -16.96 4.12 27.12
C ASN A 619 -16.35 5.41 27.65
N LEU A 620 -16.84 5.88 28.79
CA LEU A 620 -16.24 7.02 29.46
C LEU A 620 -14.84 6.64 29.96
N GLY A 621 -13.84 7.44 29.61
CA GLY A 621 -12.49 7.36 30.18
C GLY A 621 -12.36 8.17 31.47
N THR A 622 -11.21 8.08 32.12
CA THR A 622 -10.91 8.93 33.29
C THR A 622 -10.71 10.38 32.86
N ILE A 623 -11.45 11.29 33.50
CA ILE A 623 -11.35 12.74 33.30
C ILE A 623 -10.59 13.35 34.46
N VAL A 624 -9.60 14.18 34.15
CA VAL A 624 -8.89 15.02 35.14
C VAL A 624 -8.57 16.37 34.51
N MET A 625 -9.08 17.44 35.10
CA MET A 625 -8.69 18.81 34.78
C MET A 625 -7.60 19.28 35.73
N ASN A 626 -6.63 20.02 35.20
CA ASN A 626 -5.58 20.64 36.00
C ASN A 626 -5.97 22.09 36.36
N THR A 627 -5.56 22.52 37.54
CA THR A 627 -5.74 23.90 38.03
C THR A 627 -4.70 24.20 39.10
N ARG A 628 -4.49 25.46 39.47
CA ARG A 628 -3.71 25.76 40.68
C ARG A 628 -4.55 25.46 41.91
N TYR A 629 -3.90 25.22 43.03
CA TYR A 629 -4.58 24.88 44.27
C TYR A 629 -4.60 26.08 45.22
N ILE A 630 -5.73 26.29 45.89
CA ILE A 630 -5.91 27.31 46.93
C ILE A 630 -6.28 26.59 48.22
N ASN A 631 -5.51 26.83 49.28
CA ASN A 631 -5.91 26.47 50.64
C ASN A 631 -6.39 27.73 51.35
N GLN A 632 -7.70 27.83 51.58
CA GLN A 632 -8.33 29.02 52.15
C GLN A 632 -7.85 29.32 53.58
N VAL A 633 -7.52 28.28 54.34
CA VAL A 633 -7.06 28.38 55.73
C VAL A 633 -5.66 28.98 55.78
N SER A 634 -4.75 28.53 54.90
CA SER A 634 -3.39 29.09 54.78
C SER A 634 -3.40 30.55 54.36
N GLU A 635 -4.44 30.97 53.64
CA GLU A 635 -4.67 32.35 53.22
C GLU A 635 -5.44 33.15 54.28
N GLY A 636 -5.77 32.55 55.43
CA GLY A 636 -6.50 33.19 56.53
C GLY A 636 -7.98 33.44 56.25
N ALA A 637 -8.50 33.07 55.08
CA ALA A 637 -9.90 33.19 54.71
C ALA A 637 -10.66 31.91 55.08
N ILE A 638 -10.86 31.70 56.39
CA ILE A 638 -11.42 30.46 56.96
C ILE A 638 -12.80 30.12 56.39
N GLU A 639 -13.61 31.11 55.99
CA GLU A 639 -14.94 30.92 55.38
C GLU A 639 -14.97 31.28 53.87
N GLY A 640 -13.82 31.29 53.21
CA GLY A 640 -13.67 31.73 51.82
C GLY A 640 -13.79 30.64 50.74
N CYS A 641 -14.51 29.54 51.03
CA CYS A 641 -14.51 28.33 50.19
C CYS A 641 -15.13 28.54 48.79
N GLU A 642 -16.13 29.40 48.66
CA GLU A 642 -16.80 29.72 47.39
C GLU A 642 -15.88 30.48 46.45
N ALA A 643 -15.20 31.51 46.96
CA ALA A 643 -14.24 32.29 46.19
C ALA A 643 -13.05 31.43 45.75
N ALA A 644 -12.55 30.58 46.64
CA ALA A 644 -11.43 29.68 46.32
C ALA A 644 -11.85 28.68 45.22
N SER A 645 -13.02 28.07 45.36
CA SER A 645 -13.53 27.08 44.42
C SER A 645 -13.85 27.67 43.05
N LEU A 646 -14.45 28.87 43.01
CA LEU A 646 -14.72 29.57 41.75
C LEU A 646 -13.43 29.97 41.04
N LEU A 647 -12.43 30.47 41.76
CA LEU A 647 -11.14 30.85 41.16
C LEU A 647 -10.38 29.63 40.62
N MET A 648 -10.35 28.53 41.37
CA MET A 648 -9.77 27.26 40.88
C MET A 648 -10.48 26.75 39.63
N ALA A 649 -11.80 26.89 39.52
CA ALA A 649 -12.54 26.55 38.31
C ALA A 649 -12.15 27.46 37.13
N LEU A 650 -12.13 28.79 37.34
CA LEU A 650 -11.74 29.79 36.33
C LEU A 650 -10.32 29.57 35.82
N TRP A 651 -9.35 29.31 36.71
CA TRP A 651 -7.97 29.01 36.33
C TRP A 651 -7.84 27.76 35.47
N SER A 652 -8.63 26.72 35.74
CA SER A 652 -8.60 25.49 34.94
C SER A 652 -9.02 25.72 33.47
N LYS A 653 -9.83 26.76 33.24
CA LYS A 653 -10.28 27.21 31.93
C LYS A 653 -9.39 28.29 31.32
N GLY A 654 -8.32 28.69 32.00
CA GLY A 654 -7.39 29.72 31.54
C GLY A 654 -7.81 31.16 31.82
N TYR A 655 -8.91 31.38 32.54
CA TYR A 655 -9.32 32.72 32.97
C TYR A 655 -8.61 33.14 34.25
N LEU A 656 -8.38 34.45 34.40
CA LEU A 656 -7.80 35.07 35.61
C LEU A 656 -6.47 34.46 36.08
N THR A 657 -5.66 33.90 35.17
CA THR A 657 -4.41 33.19 35.49
C THR A 657 -3.34 34.06 36.16
N ASN A 658 -3.50 35.39 36.18
CA ASN A 658 -2.59 36.33 36.85
C ASN A 658 -3.19 36.97 38.12
N VAL A 659 -4.39 36.56 38.55
CA VAL A 659 -5.07 37.10 39.73
C VAL A 659 -4.74 36.20 40.94
N SER A 660 -4.36 36.79 42.08
CA SER A 660 -4.16 36.04 43.34
C SER A 660 -5.48 35.75 44.05
N TYR A 661 -5.52 34.75 44.93
CA TYR A 661 -6.73 34.45 45.70
C TYR A 661 -7.21 35.65 46.54
N ARG A 662 -6.31 36.34 47.26
CA ARG A 662 -6.65 37.53 48.05
C ARG A 662 -7.21 38.66 47.21
N THR A 663 -6.64 38.88 46.03
CA THR A 663 -7.15 39.86 45.07
C THR A 663 -8.55 39.48 44.62
N PHE A 664 -8.77 38.22 44.23
CA PHE A 664 -10.08 37.75 43.81
C PHE A 664 -11.12 37.84 44.94
N LEU A 665 -10.74 37.48 46.16
CA LEU A 665 -11.59 37.59 47.35
C LEU A 665 -12.01 39.03 47.65
N SER A 666 -11.14 40.02 47.38
CA SER A 666 -11.50 41.45 47.50
C SER A 666 -12.56 41.91 46.50
N TRP A 667 -12.79 41.14 45.42
CA TRP A 667 -13.82 41.40 44.42
C TRP A 667 -15.13 40.66 44.69
N MET A 668 -15.18 39.86 45.76
CA MET A 668 -16.34 39.07 46.13
C MET A 668 -17.52 39.99 46.47
N PRO A 669 -18.69 39.82 45.83
CA PRO A 669 -19.87 40.61 46.17
C PRO A 669 -20.41 40.21 47.55
N TYR A 670 -20.82 41.19 48.35
CA TYR A 670 -21.48 40.99 49.65
C TYR A 670 -22.98 41.29 49.55
N ALA A 671 -23.79 40.55 50.29
CA ALA A 671 -25.24 40.75 50.38
C ALA A 671 -25.59 41.58 51.63
N SER A 672 -26.08 42.80 51.43
CA SER A 672 -26.50 43.69 52.53
C SER A 672 -27.85 43.32 53.14
N ASP A 673 -28.66 42.52 52.44
CA ASP A 673 -29.97 42.03 52.88
C ASP A 673 -29.91 40.71 53.65
N GLY A 674 -28.70 40.17 53.87
CA GLY A 674 -28.50 38.89 54.54
C GLY A 674 -28.95 37.67 53.72
N ASN A 675 -29.21 37.82 52.41
CA ASN A 675 -29.58 36.72 51.53
C ASN A 675 -28.37 36.22 50.72
N PRO A 676 -27.85 35.01 50.99
CA PRO A 676 -26.65 34.51 50.34
C PRO A 676 -26.85 34.13 48.86
N ASN A 677 -28.08 34.21 48.34
CA ASN A 677 -28.34 34.13 46.90
C ASN A 677 -27.98 35.42 46.14
N HIS A 678 -27.77 36.55 46.83
CA HIS A 678 -27.40 37.84 46.22
C HIS A 678 -25.91 38.18 46.35
N GLY A 679 -25.19 37.55 47.27
CA GLY A 679 -23.77 37.81 47.56
C GLY A 679 -23.32 37.03 48.80
N PHE A 680 -22.09 37.25 49.27
CA PHE A 680 -21.57 36.64 50.49
C PHE A 680 -22.23 37.30 51.69
N VAL A 681 -22.69 36.49 52.64
CA VAL A 681 -23.19 36.93 53.95
C VAL A 681 -22.13 36.61 54.99
N GLY A 682 -21.87 37.53 55.92
CA GLY A 682 -20.90 37.32 56.99
C GLY A 682 -19.47 37.75 56.63
N SER A 683 -18.46 37.08 57.17
CA SER A 683 -17.04 37.43 56.97
C SER A 683 -16.22 36.22 56.51
N PRO A 684 -15.46 36.31 55.40
CA PRO A 684 -14.60 35.20 54.96
C PRO A 684 -13.42 34.94 55.91
N TRP A 685 -13.11 35.86 56.82
CA TRP A 685 -11.90 35.83 57.66
C TRP A 685 -12.11 35.25 59.05
N THR A 686 -13.35 35.22 59.53
CA THR A 686 -13.69 34.92 60.93
C THR A 686 -14.91 34.04 60.97
N ASN A 687 -14.86 32.96 61.73
CA ASN A 687 -15.98 32.07 61.92
C ASN A 687 -17.04 32.75 62.80
N SER A 688 -18.26 32.93 62.28
CA SER A 688 -19.39 33.55 62.97
C SER A 688 -20.42 32.49 63.38
N PRO A 689 -21.18 32.72 64.48
CA PRO A 689 -22.39 31.93 64.75
C PRO A 689 -23.51 32.19 63.73
N ALA A 690 -23.41 33.25 62.92
CA ALA A 690 -24.27 33.50 61.76
C ALA A 690 -23.78 32.70 60.54
N ILE A 691 -24.60 32.60 59.50
CA ILE A 691 -24.23 31.88 58.27
C ILE A 691 -23.20 32.71 57.50
N ASP A 692 -21.97 32.22 57.42
CA ASP A 692 -20.92 32.75 56.54
C ASP A 692 -20.93 31.95 55.23
N CYS A 693 -21.68 32.40 54.21
CA CYS A 693 -21.70 31.69 52.92
C CYS A 693 -22.14 32.54 51.72
N MET A 694 -21.91 31.99 50.54
CA MET A 694 -22.51 32.41 49.27
C MET A 694 -23.17 31.22 48.57
N MET A 695 -24.37 31.41 48.04
CA MET A 695 -25.14 30.35 47.38
C MET A 695 -24.99 30.38 45.85
N MET A 696 -25.39 29.27 45.21
CA MET A 696 -25.22 29.01 43.79
C MET A 696 -25.63 30.18 42.87
N PRO A 697 -26.76 30.88 43.06
CA PRO A 697 -27.12 32.02 42.21
C PRO A 697 -26.09 33.16 42.26
N ALA A 698 -25.61 33.52 43.45
CA ALA A 698 -24.61 34.58 43.63
C ALA A 698 -23.25 34.19 43.03
N VAL A 699 -22.79 32.95 43.25
CA VAL A 699 -21.55 32.44 42.62
C VAL A 699 -21.66 32.41 41.10
N THR A 700 -22.83 32.03 40.57
CA THR A 700 -23.10 32.03 39.11
C THR A 700 -23.04 33.45 38.55
N ASN A 701 -23.72 34.41 39.20
CA ASN A 701 -23.74 35.81 38.77
C ASN A 701 -22.37 36.50 38.91
N TRP A 702 -21.56 36.09 39.89
CA TRP A 702 -20.23 36.62 40.05
C TRP A 702 -19.26 36.04 39.00
N GLY A 703 -19.30 34.72 38.79
CA GLY A 703 -18.48 34.03 37.80
C GLY A 703 -18.77 34.47 36.35
N SER A 704 -20.02 34.81 36.04
CA SER A 704 -20.44 35.24 34.69
C SER A 704 -19.77 36.53 34.21
N ARG A 705 -19.14 37.29 35.12
CA ARG A 705 -18.33 38.48 34.80
C ARG A 705 -17.00 38.13 34.10
N TYR A 706 -16.56 36.88 34.21
CA TYR A 706 -15.22 36.46 33.75
C TYR A 706 -15.27 35.33 32.72
N ALA A 707 -16.21 34.41 32.88
CA ALA A 707 -16.40 33.25 32.01
C ALA A 707 -17.89 32.98 31.83
N HIS A 708 -18.25 32.12 30.89
CA HIS A 708 -19.62 31.60 30.87
C HIS A 708 -19.82 30.66 32.06
N THR A 709 -20.79 30.98 32.91
CA THR A 709 -21.13 30.16 34.08
C THR A 709 -22.60 29.79 34.06
N LYS A 710 -22.90 28.57 34.52
CA LYS A 710 -24.26 28.02 34.50
C LYS A 710 -24.60 27.42 35.86
N ASN A 711 -25.69 27.90 36.45
CA ASN A 711 -26.27 27.27 37.64
C ASN A 711 -26.89 25.92 37.23
N LEU A 712 -26.38 24.84 37.79
CA LEU A 712 -26.82 23.46 37.57
C LEU A 712 -27.46 22.87 38.82
N THR A 713 -27.90 23.71 39.76
CA THR A 713 -28.52 23.23 41.00
C THR A 713 -29.72 22.34 40.68
N GLY A 714 -29.72 21.14 41.27
CA GLY A 714 -30.76 20.14 41.04
C GLY A 714 -30.51 19.21 39.83
N CYS A 715 -29.37 19.33 39.15
CA CYS A 715 -29.05 18.45 38.03
C CYS A 715 -28.95 16.97 38.44
N SER A 716 -29.14 16.06 37.47
CA SER A 716 -28.90 14.64 37.68
C SER A 716 -27.41 14.34 37.81
N ASP A 717 -27.09 13.13 38.28
CA ASP A 717 -25.71 12.72 38.45
C ASP A 717 -25.00 12.60 37.09
N GLU A 718 -25.72 12.14 36.07
CA GLU A 718 -25.29 12.08 34.67
C GLU A 718 -25.00 13.47 34.12
N ALA A 719 -25.85 14.46 34.42
CA ALA A 719 -25.67 15.83 33.97
C ALA A 719 -24.43 16.47 34.62
N LEU A 720 -24.16 16.18 35.90
CA LEU A 720 -22.95 16.64 36.58
C LEU A 720 -21.68 16.08 35.90
N ILE A 721 -21.65 14.77 35.62
CA ILE A 721 -20.52 14.13 34.91
C ILE A 721 -20.43 14.61 33.46
N GLY A 722 -21.57 14.89 32.82
CA GLY A 722 -21.65 15.43 31.47
C GLY A 722 -20.95 16.78 31.29
N GLU A 723 -20.91 17.62 32.32
CA GLU A 723 -20.12 18.86 32.30
C GLU A 723 -18.61 18.56 32.33
N LEU A 724 -18.19 17.58 33.13
CA LEU A 724 -16.79 17.14 33.18
C LEU A 724 -16.34 16.54 31.84
N VAL A 725 -17.20 15.76 31.17
CA VAL A 725 -16.94 15.22 29.82
C VAL A 725 -16.73 16.33 28.80
N GLN A 726 -17.45 17.44 28.94
CA GLN A 726 -17.30 18.62 28.09
C GLN A 726 -16.10 19.51 28.48
N GLY A 727 -15.34 19.12 29.52
CA GLY A 727 -14.19 19.89 30.00
C GLY A 727 -14.60 21.15 30.77
N HIS A 728 -15.74 21.12 31.44
CA HIS A 728 -16.21 22.20 32.32
C HIS A 728 -16.02 21.78 33.79
N PRO A 729 -15.14 22.42 34.58
CA PRO A 729 -15.10 22.22 36.03
C PRO A 729 -16.41 22.69 36.67
N VAL A 730 -16.76 22.10 37.81
CA VAL A 730 -18.02 22.41 38.50
C VAL A 730 -17.74 22.81 39.95
N VAL A 731 -18.14 24.01 40.36
CA VAL A 731 -18.17 24.41 41.76
C VAL A 731 -19.35 23.72 42.44
N VAL A 732 -19.12 22.95 43.49
CA VAL A 732 -20.12 22.08 44.11
C VAL A 732 -20.28 22.35 45.62
N TRP A 733 -21.52 22.34 46.09
CA TRP A 733 -21.85 22.48 47.51
C TRP A 733 -22.00 21.10 48.13
N THR A 734 -21.11 20.80 49.07
CA THR A 734 -20.97 19.53 49.79
C THR A 734 -20.93 19.81 51.31
N SER A 735 -20.26 18.96 52.09
CA SER A 735 -19.99 19.16 53.50
C SER A 735 -18.51 19.02 53.81
N VAL A 736 -18.08 19.67 54.90
CA VAL A 736 -16.69 19.59 55.39
C VAL A 736 -16.29 18.13 55.60
N ALA A 737 -15.15 17.73 55.02
CA ALA A 737 -14.61 16.36 55.05
C ALA A 737 -15.59 15.26 54.58
N PHE A 738 -16.59 15.60 53.76
CA PHE A 738 -17.66 14.70 53.31
C PHE A 738 -18.42 14.01 54.46
N LYS A 739 -18.55 14.67 55.62
CA LYS A 739 -19.36 14.17 56.73
C LYS A 739 -20.85 14.21 56.40
N PRO A 740 -21.69 13.28 56.88
CA PRO A 740 -23.13 13.34 56.70
C PRO A 740 -23.70 14.71 57.08
N SER A 741 -24.53 15.27 56.19
CA SER A 741 -25.18 16.57 56.36
C SER A 741 -26.66 16.45 56.05
N HIS A 742 -27.48 17.32 56.63
CA HIS A 742 -28.89 17.46 56.30
C HIS A 742 -29.20 18.87 55.82
N ARG A 743 -30.37 19.03 55.20
CA ARG A 743 -30.87 20.31 54.72
C ARG A 743 -31.37 21.13 55.92
N VAL A 744 -30.98 22.40 55.97
CA VAL A 744 -31.44 23.38 56.96
C VAL A 744 -32.22 24.46 56.22
N HIS A 745 -33.44 24.71 56.67
CA HIS A 745 -34.35 25.66 56.05
C HIS A 745 -34.18 27.05 56.67
N TYR A 746 -33.90 28.05 55.83
CA TYR A 746 -33.84 29.45 56.18
C TYR A 746 -34.90 30.24 55.42
N TRP A 747 -35.18 31.47 55.84
CA TRP A 747 -36.17 32.34 55.18
C TRP A 747 -35.82 32.66 53.73
N TRP A 748 -34.53 32.61 53.37
CA TRP A 748 -34.01 32.85 52.03
C TRP A 748 -33.84 31.57 51.20
N GLY A 749 -34.08 30.39 51.78
CA GLY A 749 -33.93 29.10 51.11
C GLY A 749 -33.15 28.07 51.92
N ASP A 750 -32.62 27.07 51.23
CA ASP A 750 -32.03 25.88 51.85
C ASP A 750 -30.51 25.90 51.87
N CYS A 751 -29.92 25.54 53.02
CA CYS A 751 -28.48 25.33 53.19
C CYS A 751 -28.18 23.92 53.71
N LYS A 752 -26.91 23.54 53.82
CA LYS A 752 -26.47 22.29 54.48
C LYS A 752 -25.98 22.56 55.89
N SER A 753 -26.24 21.62 56.79
CA SER A 753 -25.51 21.51 58.05
C SER A 753 -24.03 21.21 57.73
N ALA A 754 -23.09 22.04 58.19
CA ALA A 754 -21.67 21.98 57.81
C ALA A 754 -21.41 22.19 56.31
N ASN A 755 -22.08 23.20 55.73
CA ASN A 755 -21.90 23.62 54.34
C ASN A 755 -20.42 23.79 53.97
N HIS A 756 -20.03 23.29 52.81
CA HIS A 756 -18.68 23.47 52.27
C HIS A 756 -18.71 23.48 50.75
N VAL A 757 -17.83 24.25 50.11
CA VAL A 757 -17.80 24.41 48.66
C VAL A 757 -16.43 24.00 48.12
N MET A 758 -16.45 23.23 47.03
CA MET A 758 -15.26 22.67 46.40
C MET A 758 -15.32 22.82 44.87
N THR A 759 -14.18 22.63 44.20
CA THR A 759 -14.13 22.49 42.73
C THR A 759 -14.07 21.03 42.33
N LEU A 760 -15.04 20.56 41.56
CA LEU A 760 -15.03 19.27 40.89
C LEU A 760 -14.26 19.36 39.57
N LEU A 761 -13.22 18.55 39.43
CA LEU A 761 -12.25 18.61 38.34
C LEU A 761 -12.20 17.34 37.49
N GLY A 762 -12.83 16.25 37.92
CA GLY A 762 -12.69 14.99 37.21
C GLY A 762 -13.54 13.85 37.75
N PHE A 763 -13.56 12.77 36.99
CA PHE A 763 -14.28 11.55 37.31
C PHE A 763 -13.53 10.35 36.73
N ASN A 764 -13.30 9.32 37.55
CA ASN A 764 -12.74 8.05 37.16
C ASN A 764 -13.87 7.01 37.14
N PRO A 765 -14.34 6.59 35.96
CA PRO A 765 -15.44 5.63 35.83
C PRO A 765 -15.03 4.20 36.21
N HIS A 766 -13.73 3.89 36.28
CA HIS A 766 -13.21 2.56 36.62
C HIS A 766 -13.18 2.33 38.14
N THR A 767 -12.77 3.35 38.89
CA THR A 767 -12.77 3.30 40.37
C THR A 767 -14.04 3.92 40.97
N ASN A 768 -14.89 4.52 40.14
CA ASN A 768 -16.08 5.25 40.53
C ASN A 768 -15.75 6.35 41.57
N GLN A 769 -14.79 7.21 41.24
CA GLN A 769 -14.30 8.28 42.09
C GLN A 769 -14.38 9.65 41.40
N PHE A 770 -14.70 10.68 42.16
CA PHE A 770 -14.61 12.07 41.72
C PHE A 770 -13.27 12.68 42.12
N TYR A 771 -12.68 13.49 41.25
CA TYR A 771 -11.50 14.27 41.56
C TYR A 771 -11.92 15.69 41.94
N VAL A 772 -11.64 16.07 43.18
CA VAL A 772 -12.05 17.37 43.76
C VAL A 772 -10.82 18.16 44.21
N ALA A 773 -10.88 19.48 44.09
CA ALA A 773 -10.00 20.40 44.79
C ALA A 773 -10.76 20.96 46.00
N ASP A 774 -10.33 20.57 47.19
CA ASP A 774 -10.94 20.98 48.45
C ASP A 774 -10.14 22.15 49.04
N PRO A 775 -10.71 23.37 49.11
CA PRO A 775 -9.98 24.52 49.60
C PRO A 775 -9.74 24.52 51.12
N TYR A 776 -10.36 23.60 51.87
CA TYR A 776 -10.26 23.51 53.33
C TYR A 776 -9.31 22.40 53.82
N MET A 777 -9.09 21.35 53.01
CA MET A 777 -8.25 20.18 53.35
C MET A 777 -6.87 20.25 52.68
N ASP A 778 -6.08 19.16 52.69
CA ASP A 778 -4.67 19.12 52.24
C ASP A 778 -4.47 19.09 50.70
N GLY A 779 -5.46 19.44 49.88
CA GLY A 779 -5.23 19.54 48.43
C GLY A 779 -6.35 19.05 47.50
N LYS A 780 -5.91 18.41 46.42
CA LYS A 780 -6.77 17.74 45.44
C LYS A 780 -6.76 16.25 45.68
N LEU A 781 -7.93 15.62 45.69
CA LEU A 781 -8.06 14.21 46.06
C LEU A 781 -9.14 13.49 45.25
N TRP A 782 -8.99 12.16 45.19
CA TRP A 782 -10.03 11.26 44.70
C TRP A 782 -10.97 10.87 45.83
N VAL A 783 -12.27 11.07 45.63
CA VAL A 783 -13.33 10.78 46.59
C VAL A 783 -14.25 9.73 46.00
N SER A 784 -14.58 8.67 46.76
CA SER A 784 -15.49 7.64 46.27
C SER A 784 -16.88 8.21 45.96
N TRP A 785 -17.51 7.65 44.93
CA TRP A 785 -18.87 7.98 44.51
C TRP A 785 -19.83 8.09 45.69
N ASP A 786 -19.87 7.07 46.55
CA ASP A 786 -20.82 7.02 47.66
C ASP A 786 -20.61 8.17 48.66
N LYS A 787 -19.35 8.49 48.99
CA LYS A 787 -19.02 9.61 49.91
C LYS A 787 -19.40 10.95 49.30
N PHE A 788 -19.05 11.17 48.04
CA PHE A 788 -19.37 12.41 47.34
C PHE A 788 -20.89 12.57 47.16
N MET A 789 -21.57 11.53 46.69
CA MET A 789 -23.00 11.58 46.38
C MET A 789 -23.87 11.66 47.63
N GLN A 790 -23.50 11.01 48.73
CA GLN A 790 -24.21 11.12 50.01
C GLN A 790 -24.34 12.57 50.47
N THR A 791 -23.29 13.36 50.27
CA THR A 791 -23.20 14.74 50.76
C THR A 791 -23.70 15.71 49.71
N TRP A 792 -23.26 15.61 48.45
CA TRP A 792 -23.68 16.50 47.37
C TRP A 792 -25.20 16.47 47.14
N ARG A 793 -25.83 15.27 47.07
CA ARG A 793 -27.26 15.10 46.74
C ARG A 793 -28.22 15.76 47.74
N VAL A 794 -27.77 16.16 48.93
CA VAL A 794 -28.60 16.88 49.92
C VAL A 794 -29.13 18.21 49.37
N LEU A 795 -28.30 18.95 48.61
CA LEU A 795 -28.73 20.17 47.88
C LEU A 795 -28.65 20.04 46.36
N ARG A 796 -27.80 19.13 45.85
CA ARG A 796 -27.39 19.10 44.43
C ARG A 796 -26.91 20.47 43.95
N GLY A 797 -26.24 21.25 44.80
CA GLY A 797 -25.72 22.57 44.46
C GLY A 797 -24.52 22.45 43.54
N ALA A 798 -24.61 23.08 42.36
CA ALA A 798 -23.58 22.98 41.32
C ALA A 798 -23.59 24.23 40.44
N VAL A 799 -22.41 24.76 40.12
CA VAL A 799 -22.20 25.84 39.15
C VAL A 799 -21.07 25.44 38.22
N SER A 800 -21.39 25.23 36.94
CA SER A 800 -20.40 24.88 35.91
C SER A 800 -19.74 26.13 35.34
N VAL A 801 -18.46 26.04 34.99
CA VAL A 801 -17.64 27.11 34.39
C VAL A 801 -17.13 26.64 33.03
N TRP A 802 -17.43 27.39 31.97
CA TRP A 802 -17.28 26.96 30.57
C TRP A 802 -16.06 27.58 29.89
#